data_AF-A0A1Y1KIA3-F1
#
_entry.id   AF-A0A1Y1KIA3-F1
#
_cell.length_a   1.000
_cell.length_b   1.000
_cell.length_c   1.000
_cell.angle_alpha   90.00
_cell.angle_beta   90.00
_cell.angle_gamma   90.00
#
_symmetry.space_group_name_H-M   'P 1'
#
loop_
_entity.id
_entity.type
_entity.pdbx_description
1 polymer ?
#
loop_
_entity_poly.entity_id
_entity_poly.type
_entity_poly.pdbx_seq_one_letter_code
_entity_poly.pdbx_strand_id
1 'polypeptide(L)'
;NLVFHFIHDQTYFLYNGRPKGYAGFANQIAADCGFDNFVTHNLNYKTSHDLMNGELHMTVTSGNLFTIVYNIISNKDRCVKDLEMFLEYIDTEYKSPLIFDTILLMSGLYGKSEKEVKAIFDYLDDKHRDSIHKMIVHIPDQHVYNMFGEPLPTDEKSPGSVKFATDFRDLDYRMHPSDPYVNRRYLPRFRAGGTRAIYAHNALIERTEMSRVTNMIYREKARQVYNDIRPFLIDHIINKHVASLIDYIRLQKFDYGVVDVTTATFIVKPKTPLEYQYCYDGDDFITIDRNLRTTTDSNFVIVATYTELMLEDGIYKALKPLTETDIVLPDFELIQGVPGCGKSTYILQNATAKSLVLTTTREAKDDLTRRFENSKRVVMHNSQIRTVHSYILNKPKKFIEVFIDEALLNHAGDIVAVALLSGAKRIQLIGDMSQIPFINRVPDIKTKYHELDKMVVVPKTLTVSHRIPVDVAAIISRFYKQPVTTNNGVYSSLTVKQISDVNDVPKLSGVKYLTFKQSEKDTLVYNGYDASTIHEYQGSQNTTIYLVRLSSKIQDSIYTSAPHCLVALSRHTHSFVYFTPIITDYMCELVKSLPYDFEKHKNLTGGYISIYQPIMAREDLREPDLPPNCDHVQVLNNNGYAPPMRYSLDVDYEESVKPTTRIPRIGMIDSPVTILQDYYDSVFPGVSAHTTQTYQDTVTYSELDIIVEDTVINTDMTHEVPALQYDNMTPVLRTGMGAARYSTQKEHLLALKKRNLAAPDIQGLVDHDKISDDMVENFFNSYVPATRRVILDDFRNNPVDVNPVSISDWLKTQLPHFDSMITEFMSIFEFDKIHVYDFNIKKLPKPPLEPAAFKTYQSLQTIVCSAKFVNLVYCPIFKELKNRLMLILDHRFRVFTDVSPCGFASDLSSHFTPEYLEMALTATTRELDISKYDKSQERLALMYECQMYYQLGMPAPLVKLWYIMHSKTTVRDRVTKFSAKIQYQRKSGDPSTFFGNTIFLMGVLACVYDMKRMHLAFFAGDDSLLFGDDRVNYDHSQLFALLFNLEVKSVQYKSLYFCSKFLIYADSKVYFLPDIVKCVTKMGRHDLRNAQHVEDYRRSLIDLFKDFDDHTIMPALSAAINERYPSNFKDLTIVVQALLTLVNDYEKFHSLYYVAEGANICLDPSRPNLD
;
A
#
# COMPACT_ATOMS: atom_id res chain seq x y z
N ASN A 1 -8.53 -43.09 7.56
CA ASN A 1 -7.36 -43.73 8.22
C ASN A 1 -6.16 -42.83 8.07
N LEU A 2 -5.88 -42.00 9.08
CA LEU A 2 -4.76 -41.07 9.09
C LEU A 2 -4.11 -41.12 10.48
N VAL A 3 -2.79 -41.20 10.49
CA VAL A 3 -1.90 -41.37 11.65
C VAL A 3 -0.69 -40.45 11.39
N PHE A 4 -0.34 -39.56 12.33
CA PHE A 4 0.77 -38.58 12.22
C PHE A 4 1.97 -38.96 13.11
N HIS A 5 3.23 -38.70 12.71
CA HIS A 5 4.42 -39.09 13.49
C HIS A 5 5.56 -38.08 13.61
N PHE A 6 6.26 -38.16 14.76
CA PHE A 6 7.33 -37.29 15.29
C PHE A 6 8.69 -38.03 15.38
N ILE A 7 9.82 -37.30 15.35
CA ILE A 7 11.21 -37.81 15.45
C ILE A 7 11.90 -37.26 16.73
N HIS A 8 12.64 -38.11 17.47
CA HIS A 8 13.58 -37.70 18.54
C HIS A 8 14.83 -38.61 18.55
N ASP A 9 16.01 -38.01 18.79
CA ASP A 9 17.31 -38.70 18.88
C ASP A 9 17.72 -38.96 20.36
N GLN A 10 17.91 -40.25 20.68
CA GLN A 10 18.53 -40.97 21.82
C GLN A 10 18.33 -40.69 23.35
N THR A 11 18.10 -41.84 24.03
CA THR A 11 18.40 -42.33 25.42
C THR A 11 17.68 -41.83 26.68
N TYR A 12 16.98 -42.74 27.38
CA TYR A 12 16.67 -42.64 28.82
C TYR A 12 17.02 -43.91 29.61
N PHE A 13 17.69 -43.73 30.75
CA PHE A 13 17.88 -44.70 31.83
C PHE A 13 17.09 -44.24 33.08
N LEU A 14 16.67 -45.19 33.91
CA LEU A 14 15.96 -44.96 35.18
C LEU A 14 16.88 -44.47 36.30
N TYR A 15 16.38 -43.60 37.17
CA TYR A 15 16.86 -43.45 38.55
C TYR A 15 15.68 -43.13 39.49
N ASN A 16 15.56 -43.84 40.61
CA ASN A 16 14.50 -43.74 41.64
C ASN A 16 13.07 -44.24 41.29
N GLY A 17 12.97 -45.27 40.45
CA GLY A 17 12.14 -46.40 40.87
C GLY A 17 10.82 -46.72 40.15
N ARG A 18 10.63 -46.42 38.85
CA ARG A 18 9.62 -47.09 37.95
C ARG A 18 9.69 -46.57 36.50
N PRO A 19 9.32 -47.37 35.46
CA PRO A 19 10.21 -48.36 34.84
C PRO A 19 10.60 -48.07 33.37
N LYS A 20 11.62 -48.83 32.95
CA LYS A 20 12.36 -48.85 31.68
C LYS A 20 11.60 -49.66 30.63
N GLY A 21 11.68 -49.21 29.37
CA GLY A 21 11.23 -49.95 28.19
C GLY A 21 9.80 -49.60 27.74
N TYR A 22 9.51 -49.88 26.47
CA TYR A 22 8.28 -49.47 25.78
C TYR A 22 6.99 -49.81 26.53
N ALA A 23 6.96 -50.95 27.24
CA ALA A 23 5.83 -51.37 28.07
C ALA A 23 5.60 -50.48 29.32
N GLY A 24 6.66 -49.92 29.92
CA GLY A 24 6.55 -48.99 31.04
C GLY A 24 6.01 -47.62 30.60
N PHE A 25 6.45 -47.14 29.43
CA PHE A 25 5.97 -45.90 28.81
C PHE A 25 4.51 -46.01 28.35
N ALA A 26 4.13 -47.14 27.74
CA ALA A 26 2.75 -47.42 27.33
C ALA A 26 1.79 -47.49 28.53
N ASN A 27 2.21 -48.09 29.65
CA ASN A 27 1.39 -48.16 30.86
C ASN A 27 1.24 -46.80 31.55
N GLN A 28 2.25 -45.92 31.49
CA GLN A 28 2.16 -44.56 31.99
C GLN A 28 1.20 -43.71 31.14
N ILE A 29 1.27 -43.82 29.81
CA ILE A 29 0.32 -43.16 28.89
C ILE A 29 -1.11 -43.66 29.09
N ALA A 30 -1.31 -44.96 29.33
CA ALA A 30 -2.63 -45.53 29.59
C ALA A 30 -3.24 -45.01 30.91
N ALA A 31 -2.42 -44.86 31.95
CA ALA A 31 -2.80 -44.28 33.23
C ALA A 31 -3.07 -42.76 33.14
N ASP A 32 -2.19 -42.01 32.45
CA ASP A 32 -2.31 -40.56 32.28
C ASP A 32 -3.50 -40.16 31.37
N CYS A 33 -3.97 -41.09 30.52
CA CYS A 33 -5.16 -40.94 29.68
C CYS A 33 -6.46 -41.54 30.27
N GLY A 34 -6.41 -42.12 31.48
CA GLY A 34 -7.61 -42.55 32.22
C GLY A 34 -8.31 -43.84 31.73
N PHE A 35 -7.60 -44.77 31.09
CA PHE A 35 -8.17 -46.01 30.54
C PHE A 35 -7.93 -47.23 31.45
N ASP A 36 -8.63 -47.31 32.59
CA ASP A 36 -8.35 -48.34 33.61
C ASP A 36 -8.93 -49.76 33.37
N ASN A 37 -9.78 -49.99 32.35
CA ASN A 37 -10.58 -51.24 32.29
C ASN A 37 -10.51 -52.11 31.03
N PHE A 38 -9.60 -51.87 30.07
CA PHE A 38 -9.63 -52.60 28.78
C PHE A 38 -8.60 -53.75 28.63
N VAL A 39 -7.75 -54.02 29.62
CA VAL A 39 -6.58 -54.90 29.44
C VAL A 39 -6.79 -56.37 29.86
N THR A 40 -7.91 -56.76 30.47
CA THR A 40 -7.96 -58.06 31.17
C THR A 40 -8.48 -59.29 30.42
N HIS A 41 -8.95 -59.23 29.16
CA HIS A 41 -9.45 -60.45 28.50
C HIS A 41 -8.93 -60.60 27.06
N ASN A 42 -8.09 -61.64 26.88
CA ASN A 42 -7.60 -62.23 25.61
C ASN A 42 -6.10 -62.09 25.29
N LEU A 43 -5.22 -62.26 26.28
CA LEU A 43 -3.83 -62.68 26.04
C LEU A 43 -3.64 -64.13 26.52
N ASN A 44 -4.14 -65.09 25.73
CA ASN A 44 -3.70 -66.48 25.86
C ASN A 44 -2.44 -66.67 25.03
N TYR A 45 -1.29 -66.65 25.71
CA TYR A 45 0.00 -67.06 25.16
C TYR A 45 -0.08 -68.52 24.70
N LYS A 46 -0.04 -68.76 23.39
CA LYS A 46 0.50 -70.00 22.84
C LYS A 46 1.76 -69.68 22.07
N THR A 47 2.87 -69.86 22.77
CA THR A 47 4.21 -69.97 22.20
C THR A 47 4.29 -71.23 21.35
N SER A 48 4.32 -71.06 20.03
CA SER A 48 5.04 -71.96 19.12
C SER A 48 5.83 -71.06 18.17
N HIS A 49 7.14 -71.21 18.20
CA HIS A 49 8.08 -70.43 17.42
C HIS A 49 7.80 -70.59 15.94
N ASP A 50 7.40 -69.51 15.27
CA ASP A 50 7.75 -69.23 13.89
C ASP A 50 7.75 -67.71 13.70
N LEU A 51 8.93 -67.12 13.92
CA LEU A 51 9.30 -65.80 13.42
C LEU A 51 9.52 -65.95 11.90
N MET A 52 8.59 -65.51 11.07
CA MET A 52 8.92 -65.19 9.68
C MET A 52 9.30 -63.71 9.61
N ASN A 53 10.58 -63.44 9.37
CA ASN A 53 11.16 -62.13 9.05
C ASN A 53 10.90 -60.98 10.03
N GLY A 54 10.79 -61.25 11.33
CA GLY A 54 10.88 -60.20 12.35
C GLY A 54 9.71 -59.23 12.44
N GLU A 55 8.57 -59.48 11.78
CA GLU A 55 7.39 -58.62 11.86
C GLU A 55 6.22 -59.31 12.60
N LEU A 56 5.53 -58.52 13.45
CA LEU A 56 4.32 -58.93 14.16
C LEU A 56 3.10 -58.49 13.33
N HIS A 57 2.39 -59.45 12.72
CA HIS A 57 1.15 -59.16 12.00
C HIS A 57 -0.08 -59.35 12.90
N MET A 58 -0.89 -58.30 13.04
CA MET A 58 -2.21 -58.35 13.65
C MET A 58 -3.29 -58.06 12.60
N THR A 59 -4.30 -58.91 12.52
CA THR A 59 -5.47 -58.70 11.65
C THR A 59 -6.72 -58.58 12.52
N VAL A 60 -7.45 -57.47 12.39
CA VAL A 60 -8.76 -57.27 13.05
C VAL A 60 -9.85 -57.23 11.99
N THR A 61 -10.84 -58.10 12.09
CA THR A 61 -12.02 -58.17 11.23
C THR A 61 -13.28 -57.86 12.04
N SER A 62 -13.90 -56.67 11.87
CA SER A 62 -15.36 -56.48 11.90
C SER A 62 -15.73 -55.03 11.51
N GLY A 63 -16.94 -54.85 10.98
CA GLY A 63 -17.38 -53.64 10.25
C GLY A 63 -17.98 -52.50 11.09
N ASN A 64 -18.05 -51.35 10.42
CA ASN A 64 -18.73 -50.08 10.73
C ASN A 64 -18.22 -49.23 11.92
N LEU A 65 -17.58 -48.10 11.55
CA LEU A 65 -17.44 -46.77 12.21
C LEU A 65 -16.79 -46.64 13.62
N PHE A 66 -15.86 -45.67 13.68
CA PHE A 66 -15.21 -44.95 14.82
C PHE A 66 -13.85 -45.43 15.41
N THR A 67 -12.87 -44.51 15.26
CA THR A 67 -11.82 -44.03 16.21
C THR A 67 -10.44 -44.74 16.35
N ILE A 68 -9.43 -44.10 15.73
CA ILE A 68 -8.05 -43.72 16.15
C ILE A 68 -7.27 -44.59 17.17
N VAL A 69 -6.05 -45.08 16.78
CA VAL A 69 -4.79 -45.10 17.58
C VAL A 69 -3.54 -45.08 16.63
N TYR A 70 -2.47 -44.38 17.05
CA TYR A 70 -1.19 -44.06 16.38
C TYR A 70 -0.05 -45.12 16.58
N ASN A 71 0.79 -45.44 15.55
CA ASN A 71 2.29 -45.45 15.62
C ASN A 71 3.09 -45.78 14.30
N ILE A 72 4.10 -44.97 13.91
CA ILE A 72 5.16 -45.22 12.89
C ILE A 72 6.44 -45.74 13.54
N ILE A 73 7.02 -46.75 12.90
CA ILE A 73 8.47 -46.92 12.74
C ILE A 73 8.71 -46.87 11.23
N SER A 74 9.47 -45.91 10.71
CA SER A 74 9.97 -46.01 9.33
C SER A 74 11.21 -46.90 9.37
N ASN A 75 11.01 -48.20 9.12
CA ASN A 75 12.09 -49.07 8.68
C ASN A 75 12.55 -48.58 7.29
N LYS A 76 13.85 -48.70 7.02
CA LYS A 76 14.56 -48.48 5.75
C LYS A 76 13.80 -49.01 4.54
N ASP A 77 13.11 -50.14 4.68
CA ASP A 77 12.32 -50.79 3.61
C ASP A 77 11.06 -50.01 3.20
N ARG A 78 10.51 -49.15 4.07
CA ARG A 78 9.32 -48.34 3.74
C ARG A 78 9.67 -47.08 2.95
N CYS A 79 10.80 -46.43 3.26
CA CYS A 79 11.35 -45.33 2.45
C CYS A 79 11.62 -45.78 1.02
N VAL A 80 12.13 -47.00 0.83
CA VAL A 80 12.39 -47.60 -0.49
C VAL A 80 11.07 -47.79 -1.25
N LYS A 81 10.03 -48.35 -0.61
CA LYS A 81 8.70 -48.56 -1.22
C LYS A 81 7.97 -47.28 -1.62
N ASP A 82 8.06 -46.23 -0.79
CA ASP A 82 7.43 -44.94 -1.09
C ASP A 82 8.19 -44.21 -2.23
N LEU A 83 9.51 -44.41 -2.34
CA LEU A 83 10.30 -43.97 -3.50
C LEU A 83 9.93 -44.75 -4.78
N GLU A 84 9.78 -46.07 -4.70
CA GLU A 84 9.41 -46.95 -5.82
C GLU A 84 8.03 -46.60 -6.39
N MET A 85 7.01 -46.45 -5.54
CA MET A 85 5.67 -46.02 -5.95
C MET A 85 5.66 -44.67 -6.68
N PHE A 86 6.60 -43.79 -6.35
CA PHE A 86 6.70 -42.46 -6.95
C PHE A 86 7.47 -42.47 -8.27
N LEU A 87 8.52 -43.29 -8.39
CA LEU A 87 9.26 -43.49 -9.64
C LEU A 87 8.36 -44.13 -10.71
N GLU A 88 7.43 -45.00 -10.32
CA GLU A 88 6.40 -45.52 -11.23
C GLU A 88 5.41 -44.43 -11.71
N TYR A 89 5.21 -43.36 -10.94
CA TYR A 89 4.30 -42.25 -11.29
C TYR A 89 4.99 -41.23 -12.22
N ILE A 90 6.25 -40.88 -11.98
CA ILE A 90 7.03 -39.95 -12.82
C ILE A 90 7.32 -40.51 -14.21
N ASP A 91 7.44 -41.83 -14.36
CA ASP A 91 7.70 -42.46 -15.68
C ASP A 91 6.54 -42.22 -16.67
N THR A 92 5.40 -41.71 -16.21
CA THR A 92 4.22 -41.44 -17.05
C THR A 92 3.96 -39.99 -17.42
N GLU A 93 4.44 -38.97 -16.69
CA GLU A 93 4.26 -37.55 -17.07
C GLU A 93 5.08 -36.61 -16.13
N TYR A 94 5.73 -35.58 -16.70
CA TYR A 94 6.46 -34.46 -16.05
C TYR A 94 7.96 -34.63 -15.70
N LYS A 95 8.77 -33.70 -16.23
CA LYS A 95 10.21 -33.52 -15.94
C LYS A 95 10.48 -32.04 -15.56
N SER A 96 10.30 -31.65 -14.29
CA SER A 96 10.66 -30.31 -13.79
C SER A 96 11.68 -30.40 -12.63
N PRO A 97 12.82 -29.68 -12.68
CA PRO A 97 13.85 -29.68 -11.62
C PRO A 97 13.36 -29.17 -10.25
N LEU A 98 12.36 -28.27 -10.22
CA LEU A 98 11.82 -27.67 -8.98
C LEU A 98 11.14 -28.69 -8.04
N ILE A 99 10.70 -29.81 -8.62
CA ILE A 99 10.02 -30.90 -7.90
C ILE A 99 11.04 -31.67 -7.04
N PHE A 100 12.31 -31.75 -7.45
CA PHE A 100 13.34 -32.53 -6.76
C PHE A 100 13.74 -31.95 -5.40
N ASP A 101 13.98 -30.64 -5.32
CA ASP A 101 14.38 -29.96 -4.06
C ASP A 101 13.26 -29.96 -3.01
N THR A 102 12.01 -29.87 -3.46
CA THR A 102 10.82 -29.92 -2.60
C THR A 102 10.56 -31.33 -2.07
N ILE A 103 10.91 -32.36 -2.85
CA ILE A 103 10.81 -33.78 -2.45
C ILE A 103 11.91 -34.17 -1.46
N LEU A 104 13.14 -33.65 -1.61
CA LEU A 104 14.20 -33.82 -0.62
C LEU A 104 13.80 -33.25 0.75
N LEU A 105 13.08 -32.12 0.74
CA LEU A 105 12.50 -31.50 1.93
C LEU A 105 11.41 -32.39 2.58
N MET A 106 10.54 -33.00 1.76
CA MET A 106 9.40 -33.81 2.22
C MET A 106 9.75 -35.27 2.56
N SER A 107 10.82 -35.82 1.98
CA SER A 107 11.27 -37.21 2.16
C SER A 107 12.13 -37.43 3.42
N GLY A 108 12.44 -36.36 4.16
CA GLY A 108 13.34 -36.41 5.32
C GLY A 108 14.80 -36.73 4.96
N LEU A 109 15.17 -36.62 3.68
CA LEU A 109 16.54 -36.78 3.19
C LEU A 109 17.36 -35.48 3.28
N TYR A 110 16.70 -34.34 3.48
CA TYR A 110 17.35 -33.05 3.71
C TYR A 110 18.21 -33.08 4.99
N GLY A 111 19.52 -32.85 4.83
CA GLY A 111 20.49 -32.87 5.95
C GLY A 111 21.16 -34.21 6.26
N LYS A 112 20.91 -35.28 5.49
CA LYS A 112 21.60 -36.59 5.65
C LYS A 112 22.93 -36.64 4.88
N SER A 113 23.90 -37.41 5.38
CA SER A 113 25.23 -37.55 4.79
C SER A 113 25.26 -38.45 3.55
N GLU A 114 26.27 -38.31 2.68
CA GLU A 114 26.43 -39.08 1.42
C GLU A 114 26.29 -40.59 1.63
N LYS A 115 26.80 -41.08 2.76
CA LYS A 115 26.84 -42.50 3.12
C LYS A 115 25.46 -43.02 3.49
N GLU A 116 24.63 -42.20 4.12
CA GLU A 116 23.25 -42.54 4.49
C GLU A 116 22.33 -42.51 3.28
N VAL A 117 22.53 -41.53 2.40
CA VAL A 117 21.78 -41.41 1.14
C VAL A 117 22.12 -42.56 0.19
N LYS A 118 23.40 -42.87 -0.03
CA LYS A 118 23.84 -44.04 -0.82
C LYS A 118 23.32 -45.36 -0.26
N ALA A 119 23.32 -45.54 1.06
CA ALA A 119 22.82 -46.75 1.70
C ALA A 119 21.31 -46.97 1.54
N ILE A 120 20.53 -45.93 1.23
CA ILE A 120 19.11 -46.00 0.90
C ILE A 120 18.93 -46.32 -0.60
N PHE A 121 19.74 -45.71 -1.47
CA PHE A 121 19.71 -45.97 -2.92
C PHE A 121 20.19 -47.38 -3.31
N ASP A 122 21.11 -47.98 -2.55
CA ASP A 122 21.60 -49.34 -2.76
C ASP A 122 20.55 -50.44 -2.53
N TYR A 123 19.35 -50.09 -2.07
CA TYR A 123 18.24 -51.01 -1.79
C TYR A 123 17.09 -50.95 -2.82
N LEU A 124 17.12 -50.03 -3.79
CA LEU A 124 16.15 -49.97 -4.88
C LEU A 124 16.43 -51.06 -5.94
N ASP A 125 15.40 -51.60 -6.57
CA ASP A 125 15.56 -52.55 -7.67
C ASP A 125 16.31 -51.95 -8.87
N ASP A 126 16.89 -52.81 -9.72
CA ASP A 126 17.73 -52.38 -10.85
C ASP A 126 17.00 -51.49 -11.85
N LYS A 127 15.67 -51.66 -12.02
CA LYS A 127 14.84 -50.86 -12.95
C LYS A 127 14.69 -49.41 -12.46
N HIS A 128 14.48 -49.23 -11.16
CA HIS A 128 14.36 -47.93 -10.51
C HIS A 128 15.73 -47.26 -10.35
N ARG A 129 16.79 -48.04 -10.11
CA ARG A 129 18.18 -47.57 -10.10
C ARG A 129 18.61 -47.03 -11.47
N ASP A 130 18.20 -47.68 -12.55
CA ASP A 130 18.49 -47.27 -13.94
C ASP A 130 17.68 -46.03 -14.37
N SER A 131 16.47 -45.86 -13.85
CA SER A 131 15.61 -44.67 -14.06
C SER A 131 16.18 -43.44 -13.33
N ILE A 132 16.67 -43.63 -12.10
CA ILE A 132 17.41 -42.61 -11.36
C ILE A 132 18.77 -42.31 -12.03
N HIS A 133 19.50 -43.32 -12.51
CA HIS A 133 20.75 -43.11 -13.26
C HIS A 133 20.52 -42.31 -14.56
N LYS A 134 19.45 -42.59 -15.30
CA LYS A 134 19.06 -41.81 -16.49
C LYS A 134 18.62 -40.38 -16.15
N MET A 135 18.00 -40.16 -14.98
CA MET A 135 17.70 -38.82 -14.46
C MET A 135 18.98 -38.07 -14.02
N ILE A 136 19.92 -38.74 -13.34
CA ILE A 136 21.19 -38.18 -12.86
C ILE A 136 22.14 -37.84 -14.01
N VAL A 137 22.18 -38.64 -15.09
CA VAL A 137 23.02 -38.40 -16.28
C VAL A 137 22.53 -37.20 -17.12
N HIS A 138 21.36 -36.63 -16.84
CA HIS A 138 20.87 -35.38 -17.45
C HIS A 138 20.99 -34.16 -16.52
N ILE A 139 21.65 -34.32 -15.38
CA ILE A 139 22.01 -33.22 -14.49
C ILE A 139 23.40 -32.73 -14.93
N PRO A 140 23.60 -31.43 -15.24
CA PRO A 140 24.94 -30.89 -15.47
C PRO A 140 25.82 -31.15 -14.24
N ASP A 141 27.07 -31.60 -14.45
CA ASP A 141 28.04 -32.03 -13.42
C ASP A 141 28.26 -31.02 -12.25
N GLN A 142 27.74 -29.79 -12.35
CA GLN A 142 27.84 -28.76 -11.31
C GLN A 142 26.87 -28.91 -10.12
N HIS A 143 25.85 -29.77 -10.20
CA HIS A 143 24.89 -29.94 -9.08
C HIS A 143 25.26 -31.02 -8.05
N VAL A 144 26.33 -31.78 -8.29
CA VAL A 144 26.72 -32.91 -7.41
C VAL A 144 27.75 -32.50 -6.35
N TYR A 145 28.48 -31.40 -6.52
CA TYR A 145 29.70 -31.13 -5.73
C TYR A 145 29.61 -30.10 -4.59
N ASN A 146 28.43 -29.53 -4.28
CA ASN A 146 28.28 -28.54 -3.19
C ASN A 146 27.56 -29.07 -1.93
N MET A 147 27.42 -30.40 -1.78
CA MET A 147 26.76 -31.02 -0.62
C MET A 147 27.60 -31.05 0.68
N PHE A 148 28.89 -30.67 0.67
CA PHE A 148 29.78 -30.82 1.85
C PHE A 148 30.69 -29.60 2.06
N GLY A 149 30.48 -28.88 3.16
CA GLY A 149 31.28 -27.71 3.55
C GLY A 149 32.69 -28.04 4.06
N GLU A 150 33.69 -27.54 3.31
CA GLU A 150 35.06 -27.07 3.65
C GLU A 150 36.23 -28.06 3.94
N PRO A 151 37.53 -27.64 3.76
CA PRO A 151 38.10 -26.41 3.17
C PRO A 151 39.09 -26.65 1.98
N LEU A 152 39.47 -25.57 1.28
CA LEU A 152 40.49 -25.56 0.21
C LEU A 152 41.87 -26.06 0.70
N PRO A 153 42.61 -26.88 -0.08
CA PRO A 153 44.03 -27.06 0.12
C PRO A 153 44.81 -25.84 -0.37
N THR A 154 45.76 -25.41 0.45
CA THR A 154 46.85 -24.50 0.12
C THR A 154 47.70 -25.07 -1.03
N ASP A 155 47.68 -24.44 -2.20
CA ASP A 155 48.89 -23.97 -2.91
C ASP A 155 48.62 -23.55 -4.38
N GLU A 156 49.19 -22.40 -4.72
CA GLU A 156 49.63 -21.84 -6.01
C GLU A 156 48.85 -22.03 -7.33
N LYS A 157 48.53 -20.86 -7.93
CA LYS A 157 48.41 -20.50 -9.36
C LYS A 157 47.04 -20.68 -10.05
N SER A 158 46.37 -19.54 -10.22
CA SER A 158 45.32 -19.22 -11.21
C SER A 158 45.69 -19.68 -12.63
N PRO A 159 44.72 -20.13 -13.48
CA PRO A 159 43.75 -19.23 -14.11
C PRO A 159 42.35 -19.82 -14.46
N GLY A 160 41.33 -18.94 -14.51
CA GLY A 160 40.10 -19.16 -15.30
C GLY A 160 38.87 -19.69 -14.55
N SER A 161 38.17 -18.82 -13.82
CA SER A 161 36.86 -19.12 -13.23
C SER A 161 35.74 -19.11 -14.29
N VAL A 162 35.24 -20.28 -14.66
CA VAL A 162 33.99 -20.44 -15.42
C VAL A 162 32.82 -20.43 -14.44
N LYS A 163 32.05 -19.35 -14.42
CA LYS A 163 30.79 -19.21 -13.67
C LYS A 163 29.65 -19.81 -14.49
N PHE A 164 28.86 -20.73 -13.93
CA PHE A 164 27.51 -21.01 -14.41
C PHE A 164 26.45 -20.81 -13.32
N ALA A 165 25.25 -20.55 -13.84
CA ALA A 165 24.12 -19.87 -13.24
C ALA A 165 23.22 -20.83 -12.46
N THR A 166 22.84 -20.42 -11.26
CA THR A 166 21.74 -20.98 -10.48
C THR A 166 20.90 -19.79 -10.03
N ASP A 167 19.61 -19.81 -10.39
CA ASP A 167 18.60 -18.75 -10.24
C ASP A 167 18.18 -18.46 -8.77
N PHE A 168 19.14 -18.53 -7.85
CA PHE A 168 19.03 -17.96 -6.50
C PHE A 168 20.06 -16.85 -6.23
N ARG A 169 20.92 -16.50 -7.20
CA ARG A 169 21.84 -15.36 -7.08
C ARG A 169 21.15 -13.99 -7.11
N ASP A 170 19.90 -13.91 -7.60
CA ASP A 170 19.15 -12.65 -7.67
C ASP A 170 18.43 -12.28 -6.35
N LEU A 171 18.41 -13.17 -5.34
CA LEU A 171 17.88 -12.87 -4.00
C LEU A 171 18.94 -12.91 -2.89
N ASP A 172 20.19 -13.27 -3.22
CA ASP A 172 21.30 -13.36 -2.26
C ASP A 172 22.41 -12.31 -2.50
N TYR A 173 22.21 -11.35 -3.42
CA TYR A 173 23.10 -10.19 -3.59
C TYR A 173 22.53 -8.94 -2.92
N ARG A 174 22.44 -8.99 -1.58
CA ARG A 174 22.77 -7.91 -0.60
C ARG A 174 22.20 -8.22 0.81
N MET A 175 22.75 -9.23 1.47
CA MET A 175 22.90 -9.22 2.94
C MET A 175 24.35 -9.49 3.34
N HIS A 176 25.31 -8.91 2.60
CA HIS A 176 26.69 -8.80 3.05
C HIS A 176 27.02 -7.32 3.35
N PRO A 177 27.49 -6.96 4.56
CA PRO A 177 27.78 -5.57 4.95
C PRO A 177 28.97 -4.93 4.20
N SER A 178 29.52 -5.59 3.18
CA SER A 178 30.83 -5.29 2.59
C SER A 178 30.78 -5.00 1.08
N ASP A 179 29.61 -4.84 0.47
CA ASP A 179 29.51 -4.32 -0.90
C ASP A 179 29.63 -2.77 -0.88
N PRO A 180 30.69 -2.17 -1.48
CA PRO A 180 30.85 -0.73 -1.52
C PRO A 180 29.70 0.01 -2.24
N TYR A 181 28.82 -0.70 -2.94
CA TYR A 181 27.64 -0.17 -3.63
C TYR A 181 26.36 -0.06 -2.76
N VAL A 182 26.46 -0.35 -1.45
CA VAL A 182 25.38 -0.11 -0.44
C VAL A 182 25.43 1.33 0.14
N ASN A 183 26.43 2.14 -0.23
CA ASN A 183 26.44 3.57 0.10
C ASN A 183 25.39 4.33 -0.74
N ARG A 184 24.22 4.64 -0.14
CA ARG A 184 23.18 5.62 -0.56
C ARG A 184 23.24 6.03 -2.06
N ARG A 185 22.37 5.46 -2.90
CA ARG A 185 22.41 5.61 -4.38
C ARG A 185 22.26 7.05 -4.91
N TYR A 186 21.68 7.99 -4.16
CA TYR A 186 21.69 9.43 -4.43
C TYR A 186 22.51 10.16 -3.34
N LEU A 187 23.77 10.45 -3.66
CA LEU A 187 24.70 11.19 -2.79
C LEU A 187 25.42 12.27 -3.59
N PRO A 188 24.70 13.32 -4.02
CA PRO A 188 25.35 14.47 -4.64
C PRO A 188 26.34 15.09 -3.66
N ARG A 189 27.58 15.31 -4.12
CA ARG A 189 28.61 16.02 -3.35
C ARG A 189 28.43 17.51 -3.55
N PHE A 190 27.55 18.11 -2.76
CA PHE A 190 27.31 19.56 -2.80
C PHE A 190 28.50 20.35 -2.24
N ARG A 191 28.79 21.49 -2.87
CA ARG A 191 29.75 22.47 -2.35
C ARG A 191 29.12 23.22 -1.16
N ALA A 192 29.92 23.49 -0.14
CA ALA A 192 29.51 24.27 1.03
C ALA A 192 29.51 25.78 0.73
N GLY A 193 28.55 26.51 1.29
CA GLY A 193 28.43 27.97 1.19
C GLY A 193 27.09 28.44 0.62
N GLY A 194 26.77 29.72 0.84
CA GLY A 194 25.45 30.31 0.52
C GLY A 194 25.42 31.27 -0.67
N THR A 195 26.46 31.34 -1.50
CA THR A 195 26.48 32.28 -2.62
C THR A 195 25.64 31.79 -3.80
N ARG A 196 25.14 32.71 -4.64
CA ARG A 196 24.38 32.39 -5.86
C ARG A 196 25.14 31.47 -6.81
N ALA A 197 26.47 31.65 -6.92
CA ALA A 197 27.32 30.80 -7.74
C ALA A 197 27.41 29.37 -7.20
N ILE A 198 27.48 29.20 -5.88
CA ILE A 198 27.46 27.88 -5.23
C ILE A 198 26.11 27.20 -5.41
N TYR A 199 25.00 27.95 -5.25
CA TYR A 199 23.66 27.42 -5.51
C TYR A 199 23.54 26.94 -6.96
N ALA A 200 24.00 27.72 -7.93
CA ALA A 200 24.00 27.35 -9.35
C ALA A 200 24.80 26.08 -9.64
N HIS A 201 25.98 25.96 -9.04
CA HIS A 201 26.81 24.77 -9.17
C HIS A 201 26.14 23.54 -8.55
N ASN A 202 25.60 23.68 -7.34
CA ASN A 202 24.88 22.60 -6.67
C ASN A 202 23.60 22.20 -7.42
N ALA A 203 22.91 23.15 -8.06
CA ALA A 203 21.76 22.88 -8.92
C ALA A 203 22.13 22.02 -10.14
N LEU A 204 23.30 22.29 -10.75
CA LEU A 204 23.82 21.50 -11.86
C LEU A 204 24.20 20.08 -11.42
N ILE A 205 24.87 19.93 -10.27
CA ILE A 205 25.18 18.61 -9.67
C ILE A 205 23.89 17.86 -9.37
N GLU A 206 22.93 18.53 -8.73
CA GLU A 206 21.63 17.95 -8.37
C GLU A 206 20.91 17.40 -9.59
N ARG A 207 20.79 18.19 -10.66
CA ARG A 207 20.15 17.77 -11.92
C ARG A 207 20.87 16.60 -12.59
N THR A 208 22.21 16.62 -12.57
CA THR A 208 23.05 15.55 -13.15
C THR A 208 22.84 14.24 -12.40
N GLU A 209 22.87 14.27 -11.07
CA GLU A 209 22.61 13.10 -10.24
C GLU A 209 21.17 12.62 -10.36
N MET A 210 20.20 13.53 -10.52
CA MET A 210 18.81 13.18 -10.83
C MET A 210 18.70 12.36 -12.12
N SER A 211 19.34 12.79 -13.20
CA SER A 211 19.37 12.02 -14.44
C SER A 211 20.03 10.66 -14.26
N ARG A 212 21.17 10.59 -13.55
CA ARG A 212 21.89 9.34 -13.31
C ARG A 212 21.01 8.31 -12.58
N VAL A 213 20.37 8.74 -11.49
CA VAL A 213 19.47 7.87 -10.70
C VAL A 213 18.24 7.49 -11.51
N THR A 214 17.67 8.41 -12.29
CA THR A 214 16.52 8.10 -13.14
C THR A 214 16.82 7.01 -14.17
N ASN A 215 17.98 7.05 -14.83
CA ASN A 215 18.42 6.01 -15.76
C ASN A 215 18.64 4.66 -15.08
N MET A 216 19.16 4.68 -13.86
CA MET A 216 19.31 3.48 -13.05
C MET A 216 17.94 2.86 -12.76
N ILE A 217 16.94 3.65 -12.38
CA ILE A 217 15.57 3.15 -12.16
C ILE A 217 14.98 2.58 -13.46
N TYR A 218 15.19 3.24 -14.61
CA TYR A 218 14.76 2.69 -15.91
C TYR A 218 15.43 1.35 -16.23
N ARG A 219 16.72 1.20 -15.91
CA ARG A 219 17.46 -0.05 -16.09
C ARG A 219 16.89 -1.15 -15.21
N GLU A 220 16.68 -0.89 -13.92
CA GLU A 220 16.11 -1.89 -13.00
C GLU A 220 14.71 -2.31 -13.41
N LYS A 221 13.85 -1.37 -13.83
CA LYS A 221 12.51 -1.71 -14.34
C LYS A 221 12.56 -2.50 -15.64
N ALA A 222 13.44 -2.13 -16.58
CA ALA A 222 13.65 -2.90 -17.80
C ALA A 222 14.15 -4.32 -17.49
N ARG A 223 15.16 -4.45 -16.63
CA ARG A 223 15.71 -5.73 -16.18
C ARG A 223 14.64 -6.60 -15.54
N GLN A 224 13.84 -6.04 -14.65
CA GLN A 224 12.76 -6.77 -13.99
C GLN A 224 11.77 -7.33 -15.02
N VAL A 225 11.26 -6.48 -15.92
CA VAL A 225 10.34 -6.91 -16.98
C VAL A 225 10.99 -7.95 -17.87
N TYR A 226 12.24 -7.75 -18.27
CA TYR A 226 12.99 -8.67 -19.11
C TYR A 226 13.11 -10.06 -18.46
N ASN A 227 13.51 -10.12 -17.19
CA ASN A 227 13.65 -11.37 -16.44
C ASN A 227 12.30 -12.03 -16.20
N ASP A 228 11.24 -11.27 -15.94
CA ASP A 228 9.89 -11.79 -15.75
C ASP A 228 9.32 -12.41 -17.04
N ILE A 229 9.67 -11.89 -18.22
CA ILE A 229 9.19 -12.43 -19.51
C ILE A 229 10.09 -13.50 -20.11
N ARG A 230 11.38 -13.54 -19.75
CA ARG A 230 12.37 -14.48 -20.31
C ARG A 230 11.91 -15.94 -20.25
N PRO A 231 11.33 -16.47 -19.14
CA PRO A 231 10.83 -17.85 -19.11
C PRO A 231 9.73 -18.13 -20.14
N PHE A 232 8.87 -17.14 -20.45
CA PHE A 232 7.81 -17.29 -21.45
C PHE A 232 8.34 -17.44 -22.88
N LEU A 233 9.58 -17.00 -23.13
CA LEU A 233 10.17 -16.90 -24.46
C LEU A 233 11.24 -17.97 -24.71
N ILE A 234 11.74 -18.63 -23.67
CA ILE A 234 12.71 -19.74 -23.78
C ILE A 234 12.02 -21.06 -24.13
N ASP A 235 10.80 -21.29 -23.64
CA ASP A 235 10.02 -22.48 -23.99
C ASP A 235 9.47 -22.38 -25.41
N HIS A 236 9.87 -23.29 -26.30
CA HIS A 236 9.39 -23.43 -27.68
C HIS A 236 7.86 -23.75 -27.80
N ILE A 237 7.09 -23.66 -26.71
CA ILE A 237 5.62 -23.79 -26.68
C ILE A 237 4.99 -22.39 -26.82
N ILE A 238 5.46 -21.64 -27.83
CA ILE A 238 5.09 -20.25 -28.08
C ILE A 238 3.56 -20.09 -28.22
N ASN A 239 2.82 -21.10 -28.67
CA ASN A 239 1.40 -20.96 -28.96
C ASN A 239 0.44 -21.05 -27.75
N LYS A 240 0.87 -21.52 -26.56
CA LYS A 240 -0.04 -21.65 -25.39
C LYS A 240 0.01 -20.47 -24.41
N HIS A 241 1.05 -19.64 -24.42
CA HIS A 241 1.28 -18.63 -23.37
C HIS A 241 1.38 -17.17 -23.86
N VAL A 242 1.28 -16.88 -25.16
CA VAL A 242 1.32 -15.49 -25.68
C VAL A 242 0.31 -14.58 -24.99
N ALA A 243 -0.91 -15.06 -24.75
CA ALA A 243 -1.94 -14.28 -24.06
C ALA A 243 -1.49 -13.87 -22.64
N SER A 244 -0.84 -14.77 -21.90
CA SER A 244 -0.35 -14.47 -20.54
C SER A 244 0.81 -13.48 -20.55
N LEU A 245 1.68 -13.54 -21.57
CA LEU A 245 2.75 -12.58 -21.78
C LEU A 245 2.19 -11.18 -22.13
N ILE A 246 1.22 -11.11 -23.04
CA ILE A 246 0.56 -9.85 -23.41
C ILE A 246 -0.10 -9.21 -22.18
N ASP A 247 -0.83 -10.00 -21.38
CA ASP A 247 -1.49 -9.51 -20.17
C ASP A 247 -0.45 -8.94 -19.18
N TYR A 248 0.65 -9.66 -18.95
CA TYR A 248 1.72 -9.19 -18.06
C TYR A 248 2.32 -7.86 -18.52
N ILE A 249 2.63 -7.73 -19.82
CA ILE A 249 3.18 -6.50 -20.40
C ILE A 249 2.18 -5.34 -20.27
N ARG A 250 0.88 -5.59 -20.47
CA ARG A 250 -0.17 -4.55 -20.41
C ARG A 250 -0.43 -4.00 -19.01
N LEU A 251 -0.10 -4.77 -17.97
CA LEU A 251 -0.21 -4.41 -16.55
C LEU A 251 0.99 -3.61 -16.03
N GLN A 252 2.06 -3.50 -16.82
CA GLN A 252 3.21 -2.68 -16.42
C GLN A 252 2.87 -1.20 -16.47
N LYS A 253 3.51 -0.44 -15.57
CA LYS A 253 3.37 1.02 -15.48
C LYS A 253 3.82 1.75 -16.75
N PHE A 254 4.89 1.27 -17.39
CA PHE A 254 5.34 1.79 -18.67
C PHE A 254 4.76 0.96 -19.81
N ASP A 255 4.55 1.60 -20.95
CA ASP A 255 4.06 0.90 -22.14
C ASP A 255 5.21 0.16 -22.82
N TYR A 256 5.33 -1.13 -22.49
CA TYR A 256 6.39 -2.00 -23.01
C TYR A 256 5.98 -2.69 -24.32
N GLY A 257 6.99 -2.93 -25.17
CA GLY A 257 6.92 -3.81 -26.32
C GLY A 257 8.03 -4.85 -26.27
N VAL A 258 7.78 -6.04 -26.81
CA VAL A 258 8.76 -7.12 -26.90
C VAL A 258 9.06 -7.36 -28.38
N VAL A 259 10.32 -7.27 -28.76
CA VAL A 259 10.80 -7.40 -30.14
C VAL A 259 11.62 -8.67 -30.26
N ASP A 260 11.30 -9.48 -31.26
CA ASP A 260 12.13 -10.61 -31.68
C ASP A 260 13.30 -10.07 -32.51
N VAL A 261 14.53 -10.34 -32.08
CA VAL A 261 15.75 -9.82 -32.72
C VAL A 261 15.99 -10.47 -34.08
N THR A 262 15.60 -11.74 -34.24
CA THR A 262 15.85 -12.50 -35.48
C THR A 262 14.93 -12.07 -36.61
N THR A 263 13.65 -11.81 -36.30
CA THR A 263 12.65 -11.40 -37.30
C THR A 263 12.50 -9.88 -37.41
N ALA A 264 13.02 -9.13 -36.43
CA ALA A 264 12.81 -7.68 -36.29
C ALA A 264 11.31 -7.32 -36.25
N THR A 265 10.50 -8.12 -35.55
CA THR A 265 9.06 -7.90 -35.39
C THR A 265 8.66 -7.90 -33.93
N PHE A 266 7.52 -7.27 -33.62
CA PHE A 266 6.96 -7.31 -32.27
C PHE A 266 6.36 -8.68 -31.97
N ILE A 267 6.87 -9.34 -30.94
CA ILE A 267 6.19 -10.46 -30.26
C ILE A 267 4.98 -9.88 -29.50
N VAL A 268 5.20 -8.78 -28.78
CA VAL A 268 4.15 -8.02 -28.10
C VAL A 268 4.27 -6.57 -28.51
N LYS A 269 3.22 -6.05 -29.15
CA LYS A 269 3.17 -4.66 -29.59
C LYS A 269 2.74 -3.74 -28.42
N PRO A 270 3.43 -2.61 -28.21
CA PRO A 270 3.04 -1.62 -27.20
C PRO A 270 1.69 -0.96 -27.56
N LYS A 271 0.98 -0.42 -26.57
CA LYS A 271 -0.34 0.24 -26.74
C LYS A 271 -0.21 1.47 -27.65
N THR A 272 0.86 2.24 -27.46
CA THR A 272 1.20 3.44 -28.23
C THR A 272 2.59 3.25 -28.86
N PRO A 273 2.67 2.70 -30.08
CA PRO A 273 3.94 2.50 -30.76
C PRO A 273 4.66 3.82 -31.01
N LEU A 274 5.94 3.90 -30.65
CA LEU A 274 6.81 5.06 -30.84
C LEU A 274 8.00 4.72 -31.77
N GLU A 275 8.74 5.75 -32.19
CA GLU A 275 10.03 5.57 -32.89
C GLU A 275 11.15 5.31 -31.87
N TYR A 276 11.37 4.06 -31.50
CA TYR A 276 12.41 3.68 -30.54
C TYR A 276 13.82 3.84 -31.10
N GLN A 277 14.70 4.51 -30.35
CA GLN A 277 16.14 4.59 -30.65
C GLN A 277 16.96 3.64 -29.78
N TYR A 278 16.39 3.21 -28.64
CA TYR A 278 17.02 2.28 -27.72
C TYR A 278 16.09 1.11 -27.40
N CYS A 279 16.68 -0.01 -27.03
CA CYS A 279 16.02 -1.18 -26.45
C CYS A 279 16.89 -1.74 -25.32
N TYR A 280 16.32 -2.58 -24.47
CA TYR A 280 17.06 -3.30 -23.42
C TYR A 280 17.18 -4.77 -23.82
N ASP A 281 18.39 -5.32 -23.75
CA ASP A 281 18.70 -6.66 -24.26
C ASP A 281 18.84 -7.74 -23.18
N GLY A 282 18.60 -7.38 -21.92
CA GLY A 282 18.81 -8.24 -20.76
C GLY A 282 19.92 -7.74 -19.86
N ASP A 283 20.92 -7.06 -20.42
CA ASP A 283 22.10 -6.57 -19.70
C ASP A 283 22.23 -5.04 -19.74
N ASP A 284 22.06 -4.42 -20.91
CA ASP A 284 22.17 -2.97 -21.07
C ASP A 284 21.16 -2.41 -22.10
N PHE A 285 21.04 -1.08 -22.12
CA PHE A 285 20.37 -0.35 -23.17
C PHE A 285 21.29 -0.23 -24.39
N ILE A 286 20.83 -0.78 -25.51
CA ILE A 286 21.50 -0.75 -26.81
C ILE A 286 20.66 0.01 -27.82
N THR A 287 21.28 0.39 -28.94
CA THR A 287 20.57 1.11 -30.01
C THR A 287 19.72 0.17 -30.86
N ILE A 288 18.55 0.64 -31.29
CA ILE A 288 17.66 -0.06 -32.21
C ILE A 288 17.28 0.88 -33.37
N ASP A 289 17.16 0.37 -34.59
CA ASP A 289 16.76 1.16 -35.74
C ASP A 289 15.22 1.24 -35.90
N ARG A 290 14.75 2.07 -36.83
CA ARG A 290 13.32 2.26 -37.12
C ARG A 290 12.61 1.00 -37.63
N ASN A 291 13.36 0.02 -38.12
CA ASN A 291 12.85 -1.27 -38.56
C ASN A 291 13.02 -2.34 -37.47
N LEU A 292 13.23 -1.93 -36.22
CA LEU A 292 13.40 -2.79 -35.04
C LEU A 292 14.63 -3.71 -35.10
N ARG A 293 15.66 -3.34 -35.88
CA ARG A 293 16.91 -4.11 -35.97
C ARG A 293 17.91 -3.61 -34.94
N THR A 294 18.61 -4.55 -34.31
CA THR A 294 19.67 -4.27 -33.36
C THR A 294 20.74 -5.35 -33.43
N THR A 295 21.86 -5.17 -32.73
CA THR A 295 22.95 -6.14 -32.64
C THR A 295 23.15 -6.51 -31.18
N THR A 296 22.78 -7.73 -30.82
CA THR A 296 22.91 -8.32 -29.48
C THR A 296 22.95 -9.83 -29.60
N ASP A 297 23.49 -10.50 -28.59
CA ASP A 297 23.46 -11.97 -28.46
C ASP A 297 22.12 -12.48 -27.93
N SER A 298 21.22 -11.58 -27.49
CA SER A 298 19.89 -11.95 -27.04
C SER A 298 18.93 -12.26 -28.20
N ASN A 299 18.05 -13.24 -27.99
CA ASN A 299 16.99 -13.61 -28.94
C ASN A 299 15.85 -12.57 -29.01
N PHE A 300 15.66 -11.79 -27.95
CA PHE A 300 14.62 -10.77 -27.88
C PHE A 300 15.11 -9.53 -27.12
N VAL A 301 14.52 -8.39 -27.42
CA VAL A 301 14.75 -7.13 -26.69
C VAL A 301 13.44 -6.52 -26.29
N ILE A 302 13.46 -5.67 -25.27
CA ILE A 302 12.29 -4.90 -24.86
C ILE A 302 12.45 -3.42 -25.16
N VAL A 303 11.36 -2.79 -25.56
CA VAL A 303 11.24 -1.34 -25.73
C VAL A 303 10.20 -0.81 -24.75
N ALA A 304 10.33 0.45 -24.36
CA ALA A 304 9.40 1.12 -23.47
C ALA A 304 9.27 2.59 -23.85
N THR A 305 8.31 3.30 -23.28
CA THR A 305 8.11 4.74 -23.53
C THR A 305 9.41 5.56 -23.32
N TYR A 306 10.22 5.22 -22.32
CA TYR A 306 11.50 5.90 -22.06
C TYR A 306 12.63 5.50 -23.02
N THR A 307 12.53 4.36 -23.71
CA THR A 307 13.53 3.92 -24.68
C THR A 307 13.33 4.55 -26.07
N GLU A 308 12.30 5.39 -26.24
CA GLU A 308 12.15 6.22 -27.44
C GLU A 308 13.42 7.05 -27.68
N LEU A 309 13.88 7.75 -26.65
CA LEU A 309 15.02 8.66 -26.74
C LEU A 309 16.07 8.47 -25.64
N MET A 310 15.76 7.73 -24.55
CA MET A 310 16.61 7.65 -23.35
C MET A 310 17.06 9.04 -22.88
N LEU A 311 16.11 9.99 -22.79
CA LEU A 311 16.39 11.42 -22.62
C LEU A 311 17.30 11.72 -21.42
N GLU A 312 17.05 11.04 -20.29
CA GLU A 312 17.83 11.24 -19.06
C GLU A 312 19.28 10.75 -19.20
N ASP A 313 19.58 9.73 -20.01
CA ASP A 313 20.95 9.28 -20.26
C ASP A 313 21.72 10.31 -21.10
N GLY A 314 21.06 10.83 -22.13
CA GLY A 314 21.60 11.94 -22.89
C GLY A 314 21.88 13.17 -22.02
N ILE A 315 20.95 13.54 -21.13
CA ILE A 315 21.10 14.70 -20.23
C ILE A 315 22.25 14.45 -19.26
N TYR A 316 22.31 13.31 -18.60
CA TYR A 316 23.43 12.95 -17.71
C TYR A 316 24.78 13.08 -18.41
N LYS A 317 24.92 12.49 -19.61
CA LYS A 317 26.15 12.55 -20.41
C LYS A 317 26.53 13.99 -20.80
N ALA A 318 25.54 14.83 -21.09
CA ALA A 318 25.76 16.23 -21.45
C ALA A 318 26.13 17.11 -20.24
N LEU A 319 25.55 16.85 -19.07
CA LEU A 319 25.74 17.68 -17.87
C LEU A 319 26.97 17.29 -17.06
N LYS A 320 27.33 16.00 -16.99
CA LYS A 320 28.43 15.51 -16.17
C LYS A 320 29.75 16.29 -16.39
N PRO A 321 30.21 16.53 -17.63
CA PRO A 321 31.45 17.30 -17.85
C PRO A 321 31.36 18.75 -17.33
N LEU A 322 30.17 19.33 -17.28
CA LEU A 322 29.96 20.70 -16.81
C LEU A 322 30.09 20.81 -15.28
N THR A 323 29.79 19.73 -14.54
CA THR A 323 29.90 19.71 -13.07
C THR A 323 31.35 19.82 -12.56
N GLU A 324 32.33 19.51 -13.40
CA GLU A 324 33.76 19.55 -13.05
C GLU A 324 34.41 20.91 -13.37
N THR A 325 33.66 21.84 -13.98
CA THR A 325 34.18 23.15 -14.39
C THR A 325 33.91 24.24 -13.34
N ASP A 326 34.84 25.19 -13.23
CA ASP A 326 34.59 26.42 -12.49
C ASP A 326 33.59 27.28 -13.25
N ILE A 327 32.49 27.57 -12.58
CA ILE A 327 31.33 28.18 -13.21
C ILE A 327 31.44 29.70 -13.07
N VAL A 328 31.59 30.39 -14.21
CA VAL A 328 31.36 31.83 -14.34
C VAL A 328 30.04 32.02 -15.07
N LEU A 329 29.01 32.49 -14.35
CA LEU A 329 27.68 32.72 -14.91
C LEU A 329 27.40 34.20 -15.10
N PRO A 330 26.67 34.58 -16.16
CA PRO A 330 26.03 35.90 -16.22
C PRO A 330 24.92 36.00 -15.16
N ASP A 331 24.45 37.21 -14.93
CA ASP A 331 23.20 37.40 -14.18
C ASP A 331 22.01 36.82 -14.95
N PHE A 332 21.19 36.03 -14.26
CA PHE A 332 19.89 35.59 -14.76
C PHE A 332 18.82 36.65 -14.47
N GLU A 333 18.27 37.23 -15.52
CA GLU A 333 17.21 38.24 -15.45
C GLU A 333 15.85 37.55 -15.64
N LEU A 334 15.03 37.46 -14.59
CA LEU A 334 13.66 36.96 -14.67
C LEU A 334 12.69 38.10 -15.01
N ILE A 335 12.10 38.03 -16.19
CA ILE A 335 10.96 38.85 -16.58
C ILE A 335 9.69 38.18 -16.04
N GLN A 336 9.30 38.60 -14.84
CA GLN A 336 8.09 38.09 -14.17
C GLN A 336 6.86 38.58 -14.93
N GLY A 337 6.03 37.67 -15.44
CA GLY A 337 4.87 38.03 -16.23
C GLY A 337 3.62 37.29 -15.80
N VAL A 338 2.60 38.05 -15.40
CA VAL A 338 1.29 37.52 -15.01
C VAL A 338 0.63 36.75 -16.18
N PRO A 339 -0.40 35.92 -15.94
CA PRO A 339 -1.01 35.13 -16.99
C PRO A 339 -1.58 36.01 -18.10
N GLY A 340 -1.25 35.69 -19.35
CA GLY A 340 -1.75 36.42 -20.51
C GLY A 340 -1.14 37.80 -20.76
N CYS A 341 -0.07 38.20 -20.07
CA CYS A 341 0.60 39.50 -20.29
C CYS A 341 1.42 39.62 -21.59
N GLY A 342 1.40 38.58 -22.43
CA GLY A 342 2.20 38.56 -23.66
C GLY A 342 3.68 38.22 -23.42
N LYS A 343 4.00 37.29 -22.51
CA LYS A 343 5.36 36.75 -22.31
C LYS A 343 6.06 36.37 -23.62
N SER A 344 5.43 35.55 -24.45
CA SER A 344 5.98 35.17 -25.76
C SER A 344 6.06 36.37 -26.73
N THR A 345 5.15 37.33 -26.64
CA THR A 345 5.20 38.60 -27.40
C THR A 345 6.40 39.46 -27.00
N TYR A 346 6.73 39.50 -25.70
CA TYR A 346 7.94 40.16 -25.21
C TYR A 346 9.19 39.53 -25.83
N ILE A 347 9.27 38.19 -25.92
CA ILE A 347 10.38 37.50 -26.58
C ILE A 347 10.47 37.90 -28.05
N LEU A 348 9.35 37.89 -28.78
CA LEU A 348 9.29 38.28 -30.20
C LEU A 348 9.77 39.73 -30.45
N GLN A 349 9.50 40.63 -29.50
CA GLN A 349 9.90 42.03 -29.61
C GLN A 349 11.38 42.26 -29.31
N ASN A 350 11.97 41.46 -28.41
CA ASN A 350 13.33 41.68 -27.91
C ASN A 350 14.38 40.77 -28.54
N ALA A 351 14.00 39.59 -29.03
CA ALA A 351 14.94 38.66 -29.65
C ALA A 351 15.48 39.18 -30.99
N THR A 352 16.75 38.89 -31.27
CA THR A 352 17.47 39.28 -32.49
C THR A 352 17.95 38.06 -33.26
N ALA A 353 18.43 38.22 -34.49
CA ALA A 353 18.99 37.11 -35.28
C ALA A 353 20.20 36.41 -34.61
N LYS A 354 20.80 37.00 -33.57
CA LYS A 354 21.90 36.42 -32.78
C LYS A 354 21.45 35.79 -31.46
N SER A 355 20.16 35.81 -31.16
CA SER A 355 19.60 35.28 -29.92
C SER A 355 19.26 33.78 -30.08
N LEU A 356 19.30 33.06 -28.96
CA LEU A 356 18.74 31.72 -28.82
C LEU A 356 17.42 31.84 -28.07
N VAL A 357 16.37 31.18 -28.56
CA VAL A 357 15.06 31.13 -27.91
C VAL A 357 14.78 29.68 -27.52
N LEU A 358 14.62 29.46 -26.22
CA LEU A 358 14.32 28.16 -25.63
C LEU A 358 12.95 28.18 -24.97
N THR A 359 12.35 27.00 -24.87
CA THR A 359 11.12 26.76 -24.12
C THR A 359 11.10 25.31 -23.59
N THR A 360 10.11 24.95 -22.80
CA THR A 360 10.06 23.66 -22.11
C THR A 360 9.42 22.57 -22.96
N THR A 361 8.36 22.87 -23.73
CA THR A 361 7.58 21.86 -24.49
C THR A 361 7.72 22.00 -26.00
N ARG A 362 7.45 20.92 -26.75
CA ARG A 362 7.52 20.93 -28.23
C ARG A 362 6.42 21.82 -28.81
N GLU A 363 5.23 21.79 -28.22
CA GLU A 363 4.07 22.59 -28.61
C GLU A 363 4.34 24.09 -28.46
N ALA A 364 4.97 24.49 -27.34
CA ALA A 364 5.38 25.89 -27.13
C ALA A 364 6.45 26.32 -28.13
N LYS A 365 7.37 25.40 -28.49
CA LYS A 365 8.41 25.66 -29.50
C LYS A 365 7.78 25.89 -30.87
N ASP A 366 6.82 25.06 -31.28
CA ASP A 366 6.13 25.20 -32.56
C ASP A 366 5.25 26.45 -32.60
N ASP A 367 4.62 26.83 -31.49
CA ASP A 367 3.90 28.10 -31.38
C ASP A 367 4.83 29.30 -31.54
N LEU A 368 5.96 29.32 -30.84
CA LEU A 368 6.97 30.38 -30.97
C LEU A 368 7.50 30.47 -32.41
N THR A 369 7.83 29.34 -33.04
CA THR A 369 8.28 29.30 -34.44
C THR A 369 7.25 29.95 -35.36
N ARG A 370 5.97 29.55 -35.28
CA ARG A 370 4.90 30.15 -36.11
C ARG A 370 4.76 31.65 -35.86
N ARG A 371 4.89 32.12 -34.61
CA ARG A 371 4.81 33.55 -34.32
C ARG A 371 5.98 34.34 -34.89
N PHE A 372 7.20 33.80 -34.83
CA PHE A 372 8.37 34.45 -35.45
C PHE A 372 8.19 34.55 -36.97
N GLU A 373 7.77 33.46 -37.62
CA GLU A 373 7.47 33.41 -39.06
C GLU A 373 6.39 34.43 -39.45
N ASN A 374 5.29 34.51 -38.68
CA ASN A 374 4.20 35.46 -38.94
C ASN A 374 4.58 36.92 -38.69
N SER A 375 5.42 37.19 -37.68
CA SER A 375 5.80 38.56 -37.32
C SER A 375 6.66 39.24 -38.40
N LYS A 376 7.41 38.45 -39.19
CA LYS A 376 8.40 38.90 -40.19
C LYS A 376 9.44 39.90 -39.67
N ARG A 377 9.55 40.09 -38.36
CA ARG A 377 10.45 41.07 -37.71
C ARG A 377 11.90 40.60 -37.70
N VAL A 378 12.11 39.32 -37.40
CA VAL A 378 13.41 38.67 -37.34
C VAL A 378 13.27 37.27 -37.92
N VAL A 379 14.13 36.92 -38.87
CA VAL A 379 14.21 35.55 -39.41
C VAL A 379 15.13 34.74 -38.52
N MET A 380 14.56 33.79 -37.79
CA MET A 380 15.27 32.85 -36.94
C MET A 380 15.41 31.52 -37.66
N HIS A 381 16.61 30.91 -37.62
CA HIS A 381 16.78 29.55 -38.10
C HIS A 381 16.16 28.54 -37.12
N ASN A 382 15.68 27.38 -37.60
CA ASN A 382 15.12 26.33 -36.75
C ASN A 382 16.07 25.85 -35.63
N SER A 383 17.38 26.01 -35.80
CA SER A 383 18.36 25.71 -34.75
C SER A 383 18.40 26.73 -33.60
N GLN A 384 17.70 27.85 -33.72
CA GLN A 384 17.65 28.94 -32.73
C GLN A 384 16.37 28.91 -31.89
N ILE A 385 15.33 28.18 -32.30
CA ILE A 385 14.09 28.02 -31.54
C ILE A 385 13.96 26.54 -31.19
N ARG A 386 14.27 26.19 -29.94
CA ARG A 386 14.39 24.78 -29.49
C ARG A 386 13.78 24.59 -28.12
N THR A 387 13.58 23.34 -27.72
CA THR A 387 13.35 23.05 -26.30
C THR A 387 14.67 23.08 -25.52
N VAL A 388 14.61 23.35 -24.21
CA VAL A 388 15.78 23.37 -23.31
C VAL A 388 16.58 22.07 -23.42
N HIS A 389 15.94 20.92 -23.25
CA HIS A 389 16.63 19.62 -23.33
C HIS A 389 17.14 19.32 -24.75
N SER A 390 16.40 19.70 -25.81
CA SER A 390 16.91 19.54 -27.18
C SER A 390 18.21 20.31 -27.39
N TYR A 391 18.30 21.53 -26.84
CA TYR A 391 19.52 22.33 -26.90
C TYR A 391 20.69 21.71 -26.13
N ILE A 392 20.45 21.21 -24.90
CA ILE A 392 21.47 20.55 -24.06
C ILE A 392 22.04 19.30 -24.76
N LEU A 393 21.18 18.48 -25.35
CA LEU A 393 21.54 17.17 -25.90
C LEU A 393 22.31 17.20 -27.23
N ASN A 394 22.16 18.28 -28.00
CA ASN A 394 22.67 18.34 -29.36
C ASN A 394 23.74 19.42 -29.48
N LYS A 395 24.84 19.15 -30.22
CA LYS A 395 25.99 20.05 -30.48
C LYS A 395 25.63 21.56 -30.36
N PRO A 396 25.71 22.14 -29.14
CA PRO A 396 25.16 23.47 -28.90
C PRO A 396 26.06 24.51 -29.56
N LYS A 397 25.44 25.46 -30.28
CA LYS A 397 26.15 26.61 -30.85
C LYS A 397 26.23 27.71 -29.80
N LYS A 398 27.29 28.52 -29.84
CA LYS A 398 27.40 29.68 -28.95
C LYS A 398 26.46 30.80 -29.38
N PHE A 399 25.87 31.48 -28.41
CA PHE A 399 24.98 32.62 -28.59
C PHE A 399 25.36 33.75 -27.64
N ILE A 400 25.04 34.99 -28.01
CA ILE A 400 25.35 36.15 -27.16
C ILE A 400 24.27 36.34 -26.08
N GLU A 401 23.01 36.06 -26.45
CA GLU A 401 21.83 36.27 -25.62
C GLU A 401 20.89 35.07 -25.74
N VAL A 402 20.31 34.67 -24.61
CA VAL A 402 19.36 33.55 -24.51
C VAL A 402 18.07 34.04 -23.88
N PHE A 403 16.94 33.68 -24.49
CA PHE A 403 15.60 33.84 -23.95
C PHE A 403 15.04 32.46 -23.63
N ILE A 404 14.47 32.27 -22.45
CA ILE A 404 13.85 31.00 -22.06
C ILE A 404 12.40 31.28 -21.64
N ASP A 405 11.44 30.84 -22.46
CA ASP A 405 10.01 30.93 -22.15
C ASP A 405 9.59 29.79 -21.20
N GLU A 406 8.66 30.10 -20.29
CA GLU A 406 8.22 29.22 -19.19
C GLU A 406 9.39 28.58 -18.41
N ALA A 407 10.42 29.40 -18.12
CA ALA A 407 11.67 28.94 -17.54
C ALA A 407 11.51 28.19 -16.21
N LEU A 408 10.54 28.60 -15.38
CA LEU A 408 10.31 28.07 -14.03
C LEU A 408 9.78 26.63 -14.00
N LEU A 409 9.38 26.08 -15.15
CA LEU A 409 9.04 24.66 -15.28
C LEU A 409 10.28 23.75 -15.31
N ASN A 410 11.47 24.31 -15.52
CA ASN A 410 12.72 23.58 -15.58
C ASN A 410 13.40 23.55 -14.21
N HIS A 411 14.16 22.50 -13.96
CA HIS A 411 15.08 22.47 -12.83
C HIS A 411 16.16 23.54 -13.01
N ALA A 412 16.54 24.27 -11.95
CA ALA A 412 17.55 25.33 -12.03
C ALA A 412 18.87 24.88 -12.69
N GLY A 413 19.32 23.64 -12.42
CA GLY A 413 20.47 23.01 -13.07
C GLY A 413 20.41 22.93 -14.61
N ASP A 414 19.23 22.75 -15.22
CA ASP A 414 19.08 22.77 -16.68
C ASP A 414 19.37 24.18 -17.24
N ILE A 415 18.95 25.22 -16.53
CA ILE A 415 19.20 26.62 -16.91
C ILE A 415 20.67 26.99 -16.78
N VAL A 416 21.34 26.48 -15.73
CA VAL A 416 22.80 26.61 -15.57
C VAL A 416 23.54 25.93 -16.73
N ALA A 417 23.10 24.74 -17.12
CA ALA A 417 23.68 24.04 -18.25
C ALA A 417 23.53 24.84 -19.56
N VAL A 418 22.35 25.41 -19.81
CA VAL A 418 22.13 26.30 -20.96
C VAL A 418 23.10 27.48 -20.94
N ALA A 419 23.32 28.10 -19.78
CA ALA A 419 24.24 29.23 -19.64
C ALA A 419 25.68 28.84 -20.03
N LEU A 420 26.16 27.72 -19.50
CA LEU A 420 27.50 27.20 -19.79
C LEU A 420 27.67 26.78 -21.26
N LEU A 421 26.69 26.07 -21.82
CA LEU A 421 26.76 25.55 -23.18
C LEU A 421 26.59 26.66 -24.24
N SER A 422 25.77 27.67 -23.97
CA SER A 422 25.60 28.82 -24.89
C SER A 422 26.75 29.82 -24.82
N GLY A 423 27.43 29.93 -23.67
CA GLY A 423 28.42 30.98 -23.42
C GLY A 423 27.82 32.39 -23.50
N ALA A 424 26.50 32.51 -23.28
CA ALA A 424 25.79 33.77 -23.39
C ALA A 424 26.20 34.73 -22.28
N LYS A 425 26.29 36.03 -22.63
CA LYS A 425 26.57 37.10 -21.66
C LYS A 425 25.32 37.61 -20.98
N ARG A 426 24.15 37.34 -21.55
CA ARG A 426 22.85 37.75 -21.04
C ARG A 426 21.84 36.63 -21.19
N ILE A 427 21.15 36.31 -20.11
CA ILE A 427 20.12 35.27 -20.08
C ILE A 427 18.86 35.86 -19.47
N GLN A 428 17.81 35.94 -20.29
CA GLN A 428 16.50 36.36 -19.86
C GLN A 428 15.59 35.15 -19.70
N LEU A 429 15.09 34.97 -18.48
CA LEU A 429 14.12 33.96 -18.13
C LEU A 429 12.74 34.62 -18.15
N ILE A 430 11.78 34.00 -18.80
CA ILE A 430 10.42 34.54 -18.93
C ILE A 430 9.49 33.51 -18.31
N GLY A 431 8.66 33.95 -17.36
CA GLY A 431 7.85 33.01 -16.58
C GLY A 431 6.98 33.70 -15.54
N ASP A 432 6.38 32.90 -14.68
CA ASP A 432 5.48 33.35 -13.63
C ASP A 432 5.71 32.57 -12.32
N MET A 433 6.35 33.21 -11.33
CA MET A 433 6.66 32.61 -10.01
C MET A 433 5.42 32.17 -9.22
N SER A 434 4.24 32.68 -9.55
CA SER A 434 2.99 32.29 -8.88
C SER A 434 2.29 31.12 -9.59
N GLN A 435 2.77 30.70 -10.77
CA GLN A 435 2.29 29.48 -11.45
C GLN A 435 3.03 28.24 -10.97
N ILE A 436 2.62 27.06 -11.45
CA ILE A 436 3.20 25.78 -11.04
C ILE A 436 4.68 25.75 -11.47
N PRO A 437 5.64 25.60 -10.52
CA PRO A 437 7.06 25.51 -10.83
C PRO A 437 7.44 24.08 -11.23
N PHE A 438 8.74 23.82 -11.41
CA PHE A 438 9.28 22.47 -11.52
C PHE A 438 8.78 21.57 -10.39
N ILE A 439 8.24 20.40 -10.75
CA ILE A 439 7.83 19.35 -9.81
C ILE A 439 8.78 18.16 -9.99
N ASN A 440 9.47 17.77 -8.91
CA ASN A 440 10.25 16.55 -8.92
C ASN A 440 9.34 15.31 -9.03
N ARG A 441 9.54 14.51 -10.09
CA ARG A 441 8.80 13.27 -10.36
C ARG A 441 9.53 12.01 -9.92
N VAL A 442 10.74 12.15 -9.37
CA VAL A 442 11.60 11.07 -8.86
C VAL A 442 11.68 11.21 -7.34
N PRO A 443 10.72 10.66 -6.59
CA PRO A 443 10.60 10.87 -5.15
C PRO A 443 11.74 10.28 -4.32
N ASP A 444 12.46 9.30 -4.85
CA ASP A 444 13.71 8.77 -4.27
C ASP A 444 14.77 9.86 -4.07
N ILE A 445 14.58 11.02 -4.71
CA ILE A 445 15.50 12.15 -4.69
C ILE A 445 14.84 13.32 -3.96
N LYS A 446 15.40 13.71 -2.81
CA LYS A 446 15.02 14.96 -2.16
C LYS A 446 15.81 16.13 -2.77
N THR A 447 15.12 16.93 -3.58
CA THR A 447 15.70 18.09 -4.23
C THR A 447 15.89 19.27 -3.25
N LYS A 448 17.00 20.00 -3.39
CA LYS A 448 17.36 21.17 -2.53
C LYS A 448 17.70 22.42 -3.35
N TYR A 449 18.26 22.23 -4.54
CA TYR A 449 18.81 23.27 -5.41
C TYR A 449 18.04 23.37 -6.75
N HIS A 450 16.74 23.06 -6.74
CA HIS A 450 15.90 23.03 -7.95
C HIS A 450 15.22 24.38 -8.27
N GLU A 451 15.11 25.28 -7.28
CA GLU A 451 14.35 26.52 -7.39
C GLU A 451 15.14 27.60 -8.14
N LEU A 452 14.55 28.10 -9.22
CA LEU A 452 15.13 29.21 -10.00
C LEU A 452 15.08 30.54 -9.27
N ASP A 453 14.11 30.73 -8.38
CA ASP A 453 13.86 31.99 -7.67
C ASP A 453 15.06 32.42 -6.81
N LYS A 454 15.81 31.46 -6.27
CA LYS A 454 17.05 31.67 -5.51
C LYS A 454 18.24 32.10 -6.38
N MET A 455 18.10 32.04 -7.69
CA MET A 455 19.14 32.28 -8.68
C MET A 455 18.88 33.46 -9.60
N VAL A 456 17.78 34.21 -9.46
CA VAL A 456 17.38 35.23 -10.43
C VAL A 456 17.28 36.61 -9.81
N VAL A 457 17.46 37.64 -10.64
CA VAL A 457 17.04 39.01 -10.34
C VAL A 457 15.82 39.34 -11.17
N VAL A 458 14.86 40.09 -10.63
CA VAL A 458 13.62 40.47 -11.33
C VAL A 458 13.70 41.93 -11.76
N PRO A 459 14.27 42.26 -12.95
CA PRO A 459 14.39 43.65 -13.40
C PRO A 459 13.06 44.22 -13.90
N LYS A 460 12.09 43.37 -14.26
CA LYS A 460 10.84 43.79 -14.87
C LYS A 460 9.69 42.87 -14.49
N THR A 461 8.55 43.46 -14.17
CA THR A 461 7.28 42.76 -13.96
C THR A 461 6.25 43.22 -14.98
N LEU A 462 5.64 42.30 -15.71
CA LEU A 462 4.55 42.55 -16.64
C LEU A 462 3.22 42.26 -15.92
N THR A 463 2.48 43.31 -15.56
CA THR A 463 1.24 43.21 -14.74
C THR A 463 -0.06 43.38 -15.53
N VAL A 464 0.02 43.76 -16.81
CA VAL A 464 -1.15 43.94 -17.68
C VAL A 464 -1.38 42.67 -18.49
N SER A 465 -2.51 41.99 -18.28
CA SER A 465 -2.96 40.85 -19.08
C SER A 465 -3.73 41.30 -20.32
N HIS A 466 -3.63 40.53 -21.39
CA HIS A 466 -4.44 40.68 -22.60
C HIS A 466 -5.40 39.51 -22.81
N ARG A 467 -5.42 38.54 -21.88
CA ARG A 467 -6.17 37.29 -21.99
C ARG A 467 -7.32 37.23 -21.00
N ILE A 468 -7.03 37.42 -19.72
CA ILE A 468 -7.96 37.07 -18.65
C ILE A 468 -9.07 38.14 -18.51
N PRO A 469 -10.32 37.74 -18.22
CA PRO A 469 -11.40 38.66 -17.85
C PRO A 469 -11.12 39.55 -16.61
N VAL A 470 -11.91 40.60 -16.40
CA VAL A 470 -11.71 41.61 -15.34
C VAL A 470 -11.91 41.02 -13.94
N ASP A 471 -12.93 40.19 -13.74
CA ASP A 471 -13.17 39.46 -12.49
C ASP A 471 -12.01 38.52 -12.13
N VAL A 472 -11.45 37.83 -13.12
CA VAL A 472 -10.25 37.00 -12.94
C VAL A 472 -9.04 37.84 -12.55
N ALA A 473 -8.80 38.97 -13.22
CA ALA A 473 -7.68 39.87 -12.89
C ALA A 473 -7.76 40.36 -11.44
N ALA A 474 -8.96 40.70 -10.97
CA ALA A 474 -9.21 41.08 -9.59
C ALA A 474 -8.93 39.94 -8.59
N ILE A 475 -9.38 38.72 -8.90
CA ILE A 475 -9.12 37.56 -8.04
C ILE A 475 -7.63 37.24 -7.99
N ILE A 476 -6.97 37.11 -9.14
CA ILE A 476 -5.59 36.64 -9.16
C ILE A 476 -4.58 37.67 -8.65
N SER A 477 -4.97 38.96 -8.57
CA SER A 477 -4.11 40.01 -7.99
C SER A 477 -3.62 39.68 -6.58
N ARG A 478 -4.36 38.87 -5.81
CA ARG A 478 -3.94 38.41 -4.47
C ARG A 478 -2.69 37.52 -4.47
N PHE A 479 -2.33 36.92 -5.60
CA PHE A 479 -1.15 36.06 -5.74
C PHE A 479 0.09 36.83 -6.18
N TYR A 480 -0.01 38.16 -6.36
CA TYR A 480 1.06 39.00 -6.86
C TYR A 480 1.31 40.20 -5.95
N LYS A 481 2.58 40.65 -5.88
CA LYS A 481 2.97 41.84 -5.12
C LYS A 481 2.43 43.14 -5.72
N GLN A 482 2.18 43.14 -7.03
CA GLN A 482 1.65 44.28 -7.77
C GLN A 482 0.26 43.93 -8.31
N PRO A 483 -0.69 44.89 -8.33
CA PRO A 483 -2.02 44.64 -8.88
C PRO A 483 -1.98 44.18 -10.35
N VAL A 484 -2.78 43.18 -10.67
CA VAL A 484 -2.95 42.68 -12.03
C VAL A 484 -4.10 43.42 -12.71
N THR A 485 -3.85 43.92 -13.91
CA THR A 485 -4.88 44.60 -14.73
C THR A 485 -5.08 43.84 -16.04
N THR A 486 -6.18 44.10 -16.76
CA THR A 486 -6.44 43.43 -18.04
C THR A 486 -7.00 44.38 -19.10
N ASN A 487 -6.67 44.11 -20.36
CA ASN A 487 -7.27 44.76 -21.54
C ASN A 487 -8.44 43.98 -22.12
N ASN A 488 -8.82 42.85 -21.51
CA ASN A 488 -10.01 42.10 -21.91
C ASN A 488 -11.27 42.80 -21.38
N GLY A 489 -12.26 43.03 -22.26
CA GLY A 489 -13.52 43.69 -21.92
C GLY A 489 -14.57 42.82 -21.24
N VAL A 490 -14.31 41.53 -21.01
CA VAL A 490 -15.23 40.62 -20.31
C VAL A 490 -15.17 40.90 -18.80
N TYR A 491 -16.26 41.41 -18.23
CA TYR A 491 -16.33 41.78 -16.81
C TYR A 491 -16.58 40.61 -15.86
N SER A 492 -17.46 39.68 -16.26
CA SER A 492 -17.86 38.52 -15.46
C SER A 492 -17.75 37.27 -16.34
N SER A 493 -17.03 36.28 -15.85
CA SER A 493 -16.67 35.07 -16.57
C SER A 493 -16.75 33.80 -15.72
N LEU A 494 -16.80 33.93 -14.39
CA LEU A 494 -16.74 32.80 -13.47
C LEU A 494 -18.12 32.27 -13.08
N THR A 495 -18.29 30.96 -13.06
CA THR A 495 -19.50 30.28 -12.56
C THR A 495 -19.12 28.99 -11.84
N VAL A 496 -19.84 28.64 -10.78
CA VAL A 496 -19.72 27.37 -10.06
C VAL A 496 -21.00 26.57 -10.24
N LYS A 497 -20.89 25.29 -10.57
CA LYS A 497 -22.02 24.35 -10.68
C LYS A 497 -21.77 23.12 -9.82
N GLN A 498 -22.75 22.78 -9.02
CA GLN A 498 -22.71 21.53 -8.25
C GLN A 498 -23.03 20.35 -9.16
N ILE A 499 -22.25 19.28 -9.08
CA ILE A 499 -22.49 18.02 -9.80
C ILE A 499 -22.51 16.84 -8.83
N SER A 500 -23.25 15.79 -9.14
CA SER A 500 -23.21 14.53 -8.42
C SER A 500 -22.26 13.55 -9.08
N ASP A 501 -22.22 13.53 -10.42
CA ASP A 501 -21.34 12.66 -11.20
C ASP A 501 -20.91 13.29 -12.54
N VAL A 502 -20.18 12.52 -13.34
CA VAL A 502 -19.60 12.97 -14.62
C VAL A 502 -20.66 13.29 -15.70
N ASN A 503 -21.84 12.70 -15.63
CA ASN A 503 -22.92 12.90 -16.59
C ASN A 503 -23.59 14.27 -16.44
N ASP A 504 -23.47 14.89 -15.26
CA ASP A 504 -23.93 16.26 -15.02
C ASP A 504 -23.06 17.31 -15.74
N VAL A 505 -21.88 16.91 -16.22
CA VAL A 505 -20.97 17.78 -16.97
C VAL A 505 -21.40 17.78 -18.45
N PRO A 506 -21.79 18.93 -19.03
CA PRO A 506 -22.22 18.97 -20.42
C PRO A 506 -21.04 18.80 -21.38
N LYS A 507 -21.21 17.94 -22.39
CA LYS A 507 -20.22 17.69 -23.45
C LYS A 507 -20.44 18.62 -24.65
N LEU A 508 -19.69 19.72 -24.67
CA LEU A 508 -19.75 20.76 -25.69
C LEU A 508 -18.49 20.79 -26.57
N SER A 509 -18.66 21.06 -27.86
CA SER A 509 -17.56 21.31 -28.79
C SER A 509 -16.95 22.70 -28.57
N GLY A 510 -15.64 22.83 -28.79
CA GLY A 510 -14.91 24.09 -28.60
C GLY A 510 -14.64 24.48 -27.15
N VAL A 511 -15.05 23.66 -26.16
CA VAL A 511 -14.72 23.82 -24.75
C VAL A 511 -13.54 22.91 -24.39
N LYS A 512 -12.60 23.42 -23.60
CA LYS A 512 -11.54 22.60 -23.00
C LYS A 512 -11.88 22.24 -21.56
N TYR A 513 -11.76 20.95 -21.23
CA TYR A 513 -12.01 20.44 -19.88
C TYR A 513 -10.69 20.32 -19.14
N LEU A 514 -10.62 20.87 -17.94
CA LEU A 514 -9.45 20.78 -17.06
C LEU A 514 -9.78 19.98 -15.81
N THR A 515 -8.81 19.21 -15.32
CA THR A 515 -8.91 18.49 -14.04
C THR A 515 -7.68 18.74 -13.18
N PHE A 516 -7.80 18.56 -11.87
CA PHE A 516 -6.64 18.62 -10.98
C PHE A 516 -5.78 17.36 -11.11
N LYS A 517 -6.41 16.18 -11.24
CA LYS A 517 -5.73 14.88 -11.24
C LYS A 517 -5.74 14.20 -12.60
N GLN A 518 -4.73 13.36 -12.83
CA GLN A 518 -4.67 12.46 -13.99
C GLN A 518 -5.84 11.47 -14.01
N SER A 519 -6.18 10.85 -12.88
CA SER A 519 -7.30 9.89 -12.81
C SER A 519 -8.67 10.51 -13.18
N GLU A 520 -8.89 11.77 -12.84
CA GLU A 520 -10.10 12.52 -13.26
C GLU A 520 -10.07 12.83 -14.76
N LYS A 521 -8.89 13.17 -15.31
CA LYS A 521 -8.69 13.35 -16.75
C LYS A 521 -8.96 12.05 -17.48
N ASP A 522 -8.43 10.93 -17.03
CA ASP A 522 -8.63 9.62 -17.68
C ASP A 522 -10.12 9.26 -17.71
N THR A 523 -10.83 9.55 -16.62
CA THR A 523 -12.29 9.39 -16.57
C THR A 523 -12.99 10.26 -17.62
N LEU A 524 -12.61 11.52 -17.78
CA LEU A 524 -13.19 12.40 -18.80
C LEU A 524 -12.79 12.01 -20.22
N VAL A 525 -11.52 11.68 -20.49
CA VAL A 525 -11.07 11.24 -21.81
C VAL A 525 -11.79 9.96 -22.22
N TYR A 526 -11.99 9.03 -21.29
CA TYR A 526 -12.76 7.82 -21.51
C TYR A 526 -14.22 8.13 -21.93
N ASN A 527 -14.86 9.10 -21.27
CA ASN A 527 -16.19 9.59 -21.66
C ASN A 527 -16.16 10.51 -22.90
N GLY A 528 -15.02 10.57 -23.59
CA GLY A 528 -14.78 11.26 -24.85
C GLY A 528 -14.73 12.78 -24.75
N TYR A 529 -14.46 13.35 -23.58
CA TYR A 529 -14.22 14.78 -23.42
C TYR A 529 -12.79 15.15 -23.88
N ASP A 530 -12.60 16.36 -24.42
CA ASP A 530 -11.26 16.92 -24.64
C ASP A 530 -10.68 17.44 -23.31
N ALA A 531 -10.15 16.52 -22.51
CA ALA A 531 -9.67 16.79 -21.16
C ALA A 531 -8.14 16.82 -21.05
N SER A 532 -7.63 17.68 -20.17
CA SER A 532 -6.22 17.72 -19.77
C SER A 532 -6.11 18.10 -18.30
N THR A 533 -5.00 17.76 -17.64
CA THR A 533 -4.77 18.29 -16.30
C THR A 533 -4.44 19.79 -16.37
N ILE A 534 -4.68 20.52 -15.28
CA ILE A 534 -4.30 21.93 -15.14
C ILE A 534 -2.81 22.14 -15.46
N HIS A 535 -1.95 21.25 -14.96
CA HIS A 535 -0.51 21.31 -15.15
C HIS A 535 -0.12 21.11 -16.63
N GLU A 536 -0.70 20.13 -17.31
CA GLU A 536 -0.47 19.90 -18.75
C GLU A 536 -0.91 21.08 -19.63
N TYR A 537 -1.95 21.80 -19.20
CA TYR A 537 -2.50 22.92 -19.96
C TYR A 537 -1.88 24.28 -19.61
N GLN A 538 -0.84 24.31 -18.76
CA GLN A 538 -0.10 25.55 -18.47
C GLN A 538 0.51 26.13 -19.75
N GLY A 539 0.51 27.47 -19.86
CA GLY A 539 0.92 28.20 -21.07
C GLY A 539 -0.17 28.33 -22.15
N SER A 540 -1.07 27.34 -22.26
CA SER A 540 -2.17 27.32 -23.24
C SER A 540 -3.33 28.25 -22.87
N GLN A 541 -4.29 28.40 -23.80
CA GLN A 541 -5.51 29.20 -23.63
C GLN A 541 -6.68 28.63 -24.45
N ASN A 542 -7.91 28.84 -23.97
CA ASN A 542 -9.15 28.58 -24.71
C ASN A 542 -10.13 29.75 -24.50
N THR A 543 -11.16 29.87 -25.35
CA THR A 543 -12.27 30.80 -25.14
C THR A 543 -13.08 30.42 -23.89
N THR A 544 -13.37 29.13 -23.75
CA THR A 544 -14.19 28.58 -22.67
C THR A 544 -13.46 27.42 -21.98
N ILE A 545 -13.39 27.48 -20.65
CA ILE A 545 -12.74 26.47 -19.80
C ILE A 545 -13.77 25.88 -18.83
N TYR A 546 -13.91 24.56 -18.82
CA TYR A 546 -14.65 23.85 -17.79
C TYR A 546 -13.68 23.13 -16.87
N LEU A 547 -13.54 23.61 -15.64
CA LEU A 547 -12.78 22.92 -14.61
C LEU A 547 -13.69 21.89 -13.95
N VAL A 548 -13.28 20.64 -13.91
CA VAL A 548 -14.07 19.52 -13.39
C VAL A 548 -13.33 18.87 -12.23
N ARG A 549 -14.00 18.82 -11.08
CA ARG A 549 -13.64 18.01 -9.92
C ARG A 549 -14.69 16.93 -9.76
N LEU A 550 -14.27 15.66 -9.79
CA LEU A 550 -15.19 14.53 -9.59
C LEU A 550 -15.17 14.02 -8.14
N SER A 551 -14.11 14.30 -7.39
CA SER A 551 -13.97 13.87 -6.00
C SER A 551 -14.76 14.73 -5.03
N SER A 552 -15.63 14.11 -4.24
CA SER A 552 -16.29 14.71 -3.07
C SER A 552 -15.42 14.73 -1.80
N LYS A 553 -14.16 14.26 -1.87
CA LYS A 553 -13.24 14.33 -0.73
C LYS A 553 -12.65 15.73 -0.61
N ILE A 554 -13.02 16.48 0.43
CA ILE A 554 -12.54 17.85 0.69
C ILE A 554 -11.02 17.91 0.96
N GLN A 555 -10.44 16.83 1.48
CA GLN A 555 -9.12 16.80 2.12
C GLN A 555 -7.92 16.60 1.19
N ASP A 556 -8.14 16.45 -0.12
CA ASP A 556 -7.04 16.25 -1.05
C ASP A 556 -6.35 17.59 -1.36
N SER A 557 -5.07 17.69 -0.97
CA SER A 557 -4.31 18.94 -0.96
C SER A 557 -4.09 19.53 -2.36
N ILE A 558 -4.25 18.72 -3.43
CA ILE A 558 -4.16 19.27 -4.79
C ILE A 558 -5.28 20.28 -5.09
N TYR A 559 -6.48 20.10 -4.51
CA TYR A 559 -7.60 21.02 -4.70
C TYR A 559 -7.43 22.33 -3.92
N THR A 560 -6.55 22.37 -2.93
CA THR A 560 -6.19 23.59 -2.18
C THR A 560 -4.89 24.23 -2.67
N SER A 561 -4.27 23.68 -3.72
CA SER A 561 -3.03 24.20 -4.29
C SER A 561 -3.27 25.54 -5.01
N ALA A 562 -2.75 26.62 -4.41
CA ALA A 562 -2.84 27.97 -4.96
C ALA A 562 -2.28 28.10 -6.40
N PRO A 563 -1.09 27.57 -6.74
CA PRO A 563 -0.59 27.61 -8.12
C PRO A 563 -1.49 26.91 -9.12
N HIS A 564 -2.06 25.74 -8.77
CA HIS A 564 -3.00 25.03 -9.66
C HIS A 564 -4.27 25.83 -9.86
N CYS A 565 -4.83 26.41 -8.79
CA CYS A 565 -6.03 27.23 -8.90
C CYS A 565 -5.80 28.47 -9.76
N LEU A 566 -4.66 29.15 -9.58
CA LEU A 566 -4.26 30.30 -10.40
C LEU A 566 -4.10 29.92 -11.87
N VAL A 567 -3.43 28.78 -12.15
CA VAL A 567 -3.26 28.29 -13.52
C VAL A 567 -4.62 27.98 -14.11
N ALA A 568 -5.54 27.31 -13.42
CA ALA A 568 -6.87 26.98 -13.93
C ALA A 568 -7.69 28.22 -14.28
N LEU A 569 -7.76 29.21 -13.37
CA LEU A 569 -8.52 30.45 -13.55
C LEU A 569 -8.01 31.33 -14.68
N SER A 570 -6.78 31.13 -15.15
CA SER A 570 -6.12 32.01 -16.12
C SER A 570 -6.04 31.47 -17.54
N ARG A 571 -6.76 30.37 -17.84
CA ARG A 571 -6.74 29.75 -19.18
C ARG A 571 -7.85 30.22 -20.11
N HIS A 572 -8.94 30.82 -19.60
CA HIS A 572 -10.04 31.30 -20.44
C HIS A 572 -9.89 32.77 -20.86
N THR A 573 -10.57 33.13 -21.95
CA THR A 573 -10.76 34.53 -22.36
C THR A 573 -12.18 35.04 -22.17
N HIS A 574 -13.18 34.15 -22.10
CA HIS A 574 -14.60 34.56 -22.01
C HIS A 574 -15.35 33.88 -20.88
N SER A 575 -15.28 32.56 -20.76
CA SER A 575 -16.11 31.82 -19.80
C SER A 575 -15.34 30.73 -19.07
N PHE A 576 -15.58 30.64 -17.76
CA PHE A 576 -15.05 29.60 -16.88
C PHE A 576 -16.17 29.05 -16.01
N VAL A 577 -16.34 27.73 -16.05
CA VAL A 577 -17.32 27.03 -15.20
C VAL A 577 -16.60 25.96 -14.39
N TYR A 578 -16.74 26.03 -13.08
CA TYR A 578 -16.23 25.02 -12.16
C TYR A 578 -17.34 24.04 -11.78
N PHE A 579 -17.24 22.80 -12.26
CA PHE A 579 -18.10 21.68 -11.91
C PHE A 579 -17.48 20.92 -10.73
N THR A 580 -18.19 20.86 -9.62
CA THR A 580 -17.69 20.24 -8.39
C THR A 580 -18.82 19.62 -7.56
N PRO A 581 -18.62 18.47 -6.89
CA PRO A 581 -19.59 17.97 -5.92
C PRO A 581 -19.69 18.81 -4.63
N ILE A 582 -18.68 19.66 -4.38
CA ILE A 582 -18.55 20.46 -3.16
C ILE A 582 -18.50 21.94 -3.51
N ILE A 583 -19.43 22.72 -2.96
CA ILE A 583 -19.56 24.17 -3.22
C ILE A 583 -18.83 25.06 -2.21
N THR A 584 -18.01 24.46 -1.34
CA THR A 584 -17.30 25.12 -0.22
C THR A 584 -15.79 24.89 -0.26
N ASP A 585 -15.22 24.51 -1.41
CA ASP A 585 -13.77 24.33 -1.52
C ASP A 585 -13.02 25.64 -1.84
N TYR A 586 -11.69 25.58 -1.80
CA TYR A 586 -10.82 26.75 -2.03
C TYR A 586 -11.07 27.43 -3.39
N MET A 587 -11.35 26.67 -4.46
CA MET A 587 -11.70 27.24 -5.76
C MET A 587 -13.06 27.96 -5.71
N CYS A 588 -14.06 27.40 -5.02
CA CYS A 588 -15.34 28.06 -4.80
C CYS A 588 -15.17 29.36 -4.00
N GLU A 589 -14.33 29.37 -2.98
CA GLU A 589 -14.00 30.58 -2.21
C GLU A 589 -13.35 31.65 -3.09
N LEU A 590 -12.39 31.27 -3.93
CA LEU A 590 -11.76 32.18 -4.90
C LEU A 590 -12.81 32.79 -5.83
N VAL A 591 -13.68 31.98 -6.43
CA VAL A 591 -14.74 32.45 -7.33
C VAL A 591 -15.77 33.34 -6.62
N LYS A 592 -16.09 33.04 -5.35
CA LYS A 592 -17.07 33.80 -4.54
C LYS A 592 -16.50 35.10 -3.95
N SER A 593 -15.19 35.21 -3.81
CA SER A 593 -14.51 36.31 -3.11
C SER A 593 -14.46 37.66 -3.87
N LEU A 594 -15.27 37.85 -4.91
CA LEU A 594 -15.38 39.13 -5.62
C LEU A 594 -16.04 40.17 -4.70
N PRO A 595 -15.43 41.36 -4.49
CA PRO A 595 -16.01 42.38 -3.62
C PRO A 595 -17.34 42.92 -4.16
N TYR A 596 -18.30 43.13 -3.26
CA TYR A 596 -19.68 43.56 -3.54
C TYR A 596 -19.80 44.92 -4.27
N ASP A 597 -18.76 45.77 -4.23
CA ASP A 597 -18.74 47.09 -4.88
C ASP A 597 -18.29 47.09 -6.36
N PHE A 598 -18.06 45.92 -6.98
CA PHE A 598 -17.65 45.82 -8.39
C PHE A 598 -18.64 46.46 -9.38
N GLU A 599 -19.94 46.50 -9.02
CA GLU A 599 -21.00 47.07 -9.85
C GLU A 599 -20.98 48.61 -9.94
N LYS A 600 -20.36 49.32 -8.98
CA LYS A 600 -20.29 50.80 -8.97
C LYS A 600 -19.18 51.38 -9.86
N HIS A 601 -18.33 50.54 -10.44
CA HIS A 601 -17.12 50.97 -11.17
C HIS A 601 -17.17 50.73 -12.69
N LYS A 602 -18.37 50.60 -13.28
CA LYS A 602 -18.60 50.35 -14.72
C LYS A 602 -18.04 51.42 -15.69
N ASN A 603 -17.55 52.57 -15.22
CA ASN A 603 -17.20 53.74 -16.05
C ASN A 603 -15.77 54.28 -15.86
N LEU A 604 -14.73 53.46 -15.70
CA LEU A 604 -13.36 53.96 -15.61
C LEU A 604 -12.39 53.18 -16.50
N THR A 605 -12.37 53.54 -17.79
CA THR A 605 -11.20 53.32 -18.65
C THR A 605 -10.05 54.23 -18.23
N GLY A 606 -8.90 53.65 -17.93
CA GLY A 606 -7.64 54.37 -17.75
C GLY A 606 -7.32 54.73 -16.29
N GLY A 607 -6.35 54.01 -15.73
CA GLY A 607 -5.50 54.40 -14.60
C GLY A 607 -6.13 55.09 -13.39
N TYR A 608 -6.45 54.33 -12.34
CA TYR A 608 -6.16 54.77 -10.96
C TYR A 608 -6.19 53.61 -9.95
N ILE A 609 -5.43 53.82 -8.87
CA ILE A 609 -5.09 52.94 -7.75
C ILE A 609 -6.31 52.63 -6.89
N SER A 610 -6.47 51.37 -6.44
CA SER A 610 -7.31 51.04 -5.28
C SER A 610 -6.54 50.29 -4.22
N ILE A 611 -6.79 50.74 -2.99
CA ILE A 611 -6.14 50.43 -1.73
C ILE A 611 -6.62 49.06 -1.27
N TYR A 612 -5.74 48.06 -1.29
CA TYR A 612 -5.89 46.87 -0.46
C TYR A 612 -4.68 46.81 0.47
N GLN A 613 -4.93 47.00 1.77
CA GLN A 613 -3.93 46.66 2.78
C GLN A 613 -3.66 45.15 2.69
N PRO A 614 -2.39 44.72 2.65
CA PRO A 614 -2.07 43.30 2.73
C PRO A 614 -2.48 42.78 4.10
N ILE A 615 -3.28 41.71 4.13
CA ILE A 615 -3.32 40.83 5.29
C ILE A 615 -1.90 40.28 5.40
N MET A 616 -1.20 40.68 6.46
CA MET A 616 0.15 40.22 6.74
C MET A 616 0.19 38.70 6.70
N ALA A 617 0.94 38.16 5.74
CA ALA A 617 1.54 36.86 5.88
C ALA A 617 2.39 36.90 7.16
N ARG A 618 2.13 35.99 8.10
CA ARG A 618 2.99 35.78 9.26
C ARG A 618 4.36 35.32 8.75
N GLU A 619 5.28 36.26 8.59
CA GLU A 619 6.71 35.98 8.48
C GLU A 619 7.29 35.81 9.90
N ASP A 620 8.07 34.75 10.04
CA ASP A 620 9.21 34.58 10.96
C ASP A 620 8.94 34.50 12.48
N LEU A 621 8.70 33.27 12.95
CA LEU A 621 9.27 32.85 14.23
C LEU A 621 10.74 32.50 13.99
N ARG A 622 11.61 33.45 14.35
CA ARG A 622 13.04 33.22 14.51
C ARG A 622 13.26 32.06 15.48
N GLU A 623 14.15 31.15 15.11
CA GLU A 623 14.73 30.14 15.99
C GLU A 623 15.25 30.82 17.26
N PRO A 624 14.86 30.39 18.47
CA PRO A 624 15.55 30.80 19.68
C PRO A 624 16.89 30.07 19.77
N ASP A 625 17.97 30.87 19.84
CA ASP A 625 19.33 30.40 20.10
C ASP A 625 19.39 29.47 21.31
N LEU A 626 19.92 28.25 21.09
CA LEU A 626 20.30 27.31 22.14
C LEU A 626 21.45 27.89 22.97
N PRO A 627 21.38 27.91 24.32
CA PRO A 627 22.56 28.16 25.13
C PRO A 627 23.52 26.96 25.06
N PRO A 628 24.84 27.19 25.01
CA PRO A 628 25.84 26.14 24.99
C PRO A 628 26.09 25.58 26.40
N ASN A 629 26.42 24.29 26.43
CA ASN A 629 27.06 23.54 27.52
C ASN A 629 26.15 23.02 28.65
N CYS A 630 26.08 21.69 28.75
CA CYS A 630 26.65 21.02 29.92
C CYS A 630 26.97 19.55 29.56
N ASP A 631 28.25 19.31 29.28
CA ASP A 631 28.88 18.01 29.48
C ASP A 631 28.69 17.60 30.95
N HIS A 632 28.36 16.33 31.21
CA HIS A 632 29.06 15.48 32.18
C HIS A 632 28.55 14.04 32.08
N VAL A 633 29.34 13.23 31.37
CA VAL A 633 29.38 11.77 31.48
C VAL A 633 30.14 11.41 32.77
N GLN A 634 29.51 10.67 33.67
CA GLN A 634 30.17 9.73 34.62
C GLN A 634 29.18 8.58 34.89
N VAL A 635 29.31 7.45 34.18
CA VAL A 635 30.08 6.26 34.60
C VAL A 635 29.67 5.79 36.00
N LEU A 636 28.80 4.78 36.04
CA LEU A 636 28.87 3.71 37.04
C LEU A 636 28.73 2.38 36.32
N ASN A 637 29.90 1.81 36.01
CA ASN A 637 30.09 0.39 35.77
C ASN A 637 29.63 -0.38 37.01
N ASN A 638 28.84 -1.44 36.84
CA ASN A 638 29.01 -2.64 37.64
C ASN A 638 28.60 -3.89 36.85
N ASN A 639 29.61 -4.74 36.66
CA ASN A 639 29.57 -6.06 36.03
C ASN A 639 28.82 -7.07 36.90
N GLY A 640 28.17 -8.06 36.27
CA GLY A 640 28.06 -9.40 36.85
C GLY A 640 26.76 -10.17 36.60
N TYR A 641 26.82 -11.10 35.64
CA TYR A 641 26.24 -12.45 35.62
C TYR A 641 24.72 -12.74 35.78
N ALA A 642 24.23 -13.43 34.74
CA ALA A 642 23.19 -14.47 34.67
C ALA A 642 21.69 -14.08 34.62
N PRO A 643 20.90 -14.75 33.75
CA PRO A 643 19.50 -14.41 33.48
C PRO A 643 18.59 -14.92 34.61
N PRO A 644 17.55 -14.20 35.04
CA PRO A 644 16.55 -14.79 35.91
C PRO A 644 15.52 -15.56 35.06
N MET A 645 15.44 -16.86 35.34
CA MET A 645 14.27 -17.69 35.05
C MET A 645 12.99 -16.96 35.46
N ARG A 646 11.96 -17.01 34.59
CA ARG A 646 10.59 -16.63 34.91
C ARG A 646 10.08 -17.51 36.06
N TYR A 647 10.05 -16.97 37.27
CA TYR A 647 9.09 -17.38 38.29
C TYR A 647 7.90 -16.44 38.19
N SER A 648 6.75 -17.01 37.84
CA SER A 648 5.44 -16.42 38.06
C SER A 648 5.25 -16.31 39.57
N LEU A 649 5.45 -15.11 40.13
CA LEU A 649 4.92 -14.76 41.44
C LEU A 649 3.61 -14.03 41.17
N ASP A 650 2.50 -14.70 41.46
CA ASP A 650 1.22 -14.05 41.70
C ASP A 650 1.42 -13.13 42.91
N VAL A 651 1.62 -11.85 42.64
CA VAL A 651 1.60 -10.81 43.66
C VAL A 651 0.20 -10.23 43.62
N ASP A 652 -0.64 -10.64 44.56
CA ASP A 652 -1.90 -9.97 44.87
C ASP A 652 -1.56 -8.53 45.30
N TYR A 653 -1.73 -7.59 44.36
CA TYR A 653 -1.66 -6.17 44.65
C TYR A 653 -3.03 -5.77 45.22
N GLU A 654 -3.10 -5.54 46.53
CA GLU A 654 -4.24 -4.82 47.11
C GLU A 654 -4.17 -3.36 46.64
N GLU A 655 -4.96 -3.02 45.62
CA GLU A 655 -5.20 -1.64 45.21
C GLU A 655 -5.77 -0.86 46.40
N SER A 656 -5.13 0.27 46.76
CA SER A 656 -5.80 1.29 47.56
C SER A 656 -6.89 1.95 46.70
N VAL A 657 -8.07 1.35 46.67
CA VAL A 657 -9.25 1.88 45.98
C VAL A 657 -9.66 3.20 46.64
N LYS A 658 -9.32 4.33 46.01
CA LYS A 658 -10.09 5.55 46.25
C LYS A 658 -11.52 5.29 45.73
N PRO A 659 -12.57 5.62 46.50
CA PRO A 659 -13.93 5.24 46.14
C PRO A 659 -14.29 5.86 44.79
N THR A 660 -14.45 5.00 43.79
CA THR A 660 -15.07 5.36 42.52
C THR A 660 -16.45 5.90 42.85
N THR A 661 -16.71 7.18 42.54
CA THR A 661 -18.07 7.71 42.45
C THR A 661 -18.74 7.01 41.26
N ARG A 662 -19.21 5.79 41.48
CA ARG A 662 -20.09 5.08 40.55
C ARG A 662 -21.20 6.05 40.16
N ILE A 663 -21.64 6.01 38.90
CA ILE A 663 -22.93 6.60 38.54
C ILE A 663 -23.91 6.08 39.60
N PRO A 664 -24.52 6.96 40.41
CA PRO A 664 -25.48 6.47 41.39
C PRO A 664 -26.49 5.64 40.58
N ARG A 665 -26.79 4.41 41.03
CA ARG A 665 -27.80 3.55 40.39
C ARG A 665 -29.13 4.32 40.40
N ILE A 666 -29.34 5.18 39.42
CA ILE A 666 -30.44 6.14 39.36
C ILE A 666 -31.20 5.82 38.09
N GLY A 667 -32.43 5.34 38.33
CA GLY A 667 -33.55 5.36 37.40
C GLY A 667 -33.35 4.55 36.13
N MET A 668 -34.01 3.39 36.04
CA MET A 668 -34.34 2.85 34.73
C MET A 668 -34.97 3.97 33.90
N ILE A 669 -34.37 4.28 32.75
CA ILE A 669 -34.98 5.18 31.78
C ILE A 669 -36.24 4.49 31.23
N ASP A 670 -37.36 5.22 31.22
CA ASP A 670 -38.67 4.68 30.80
C ASP A 670 -38.75 4.48 29.27
N SER A 671 -38.01 5.26 28.48
CA SER A 671 -38.06 5.22 27.01
C SER A 671 -36.66 5.25 26.35
N PRO A 672 -35.80 4.25 26.59
CA PRO A 672 -34.43 4.24 26.08
C PRO A 672 -34.37 4.16 24.55
N VAL A 673 -35.30 3.45 23.90
CA VAL A 673 -35.35 3.33 22.43
C VAL A 673 -35.60 4.68 21.77
N THR A 674 -36.53 5.48 22.31
CA THR A 674 -36.84 6.82 21.79
C THR A 674 -35.62 7.74 21.89
N ILE A 675 -34.92 7.73 23.02
CA ILE A 675 -33.69 8.53 23.20
C ILE A 675 -32.61 8.15 22.18
N LEU A 676 -32.41 6.85 21.94
CA LEU A 676 -31.43 6.40 20.95
C LEU A 676 -31.84 6.78 19.52
N GLN A 677 -33.14 6.72 19.20
CA GLN A 677 -33.65 7.14 17.90
C GLN A 677 -33.46 8.65 17.69
N ASP A 678 -33.83 9.47 18.68
CA ASP A 678 -33.67 10.93 18.63
C ASP A 678 -32.19 11.33 18.52
N TYR A 679 -31.30 10.63 19.24
CA TYR A 679 -29.87 10.83 19.13
C TYR A 679 -29.35 10.48 17.73
N TYR A 680 -29.73 9.30 17.20
CA TYR A 680 -29.33 8.88 15.86
C TYR A 680 -29.79 9.85 14.77
N ASP A 681 -31.06 10.29 14.84
CA ASP A 681 -31.65 11.23 13.89
C ASP A 681 -31.05 12.63 14.00
N SER A 682 -30.56 13.01 15.19
CA SER A 682 -29.79 14.23 15.35
C SER A 682 -28.40 14.16 14.74
N VAL A 683 -27.73 13.00 14.79
CA VAL A 683 -26.38 12.81 14.23
C VAL A 683 -26.45 12.63 12.71
N PHE A 684 -27.44 11.89 12.21
CA PHE A 684 -27.63 11.58 10.79
C PHE A 684 -29.03 11.95 10.29
N PRO A 685 -29.34 13.25 10.14
CA PRO A 685 -30.66 13.70 9.72
C PRO A 685 -31.10 13.09 8.39
N GLY A 686 -32.30 12.50 8.38
CA GLY A 686 -32.92 11.90 7.20
C GLY A 686 -32.49 10.46 6.89
N VAL A 687 -31.40 9.95 7.47
CA VAL A 687 -30.92 8.59 7.17
C VAL A 687 -31.93 7.51 7.61
N SER A 688 -32.54 7.66 8.77
CA SER A 688 -33.54 6.71 9.31
C SER A 688 -34.86 6.65 8.52
N ALA A 689 -35.10 7.61 7.61
CA ALA A 689 -36.28 7.64 6.76
C ALA A 689 -36.11 6.86 5.45
N HIS A 690 -34.88 6.44 5.11
CA HIS A 690 -34.58 5.72 3.88
C HIS A 690 -34.43 4.22 4.13
N THR A 691 -35.16 3.40 3.35
CA THR A 691 -35.01 1.95 3.40
C THR A 691 -33.91 1.48 2.47
N THR A 692 -33.07 0.56 2.96
CA THR A 692 -32.04 -0.13 2.18
C THR A 692 -32.48 -1.51 1.69
N GLN A 693 -33.70 -1.95 2.03
CA GLN A 693 -34.17 -3.31 1.72
C GLN A 693 -34.29 -3.57 0.21
N THR A 694 -34.57 -2.54 -0.59
CA THR A 694 -34.73 -2.63 -2.05
C THR A 694 -33.40 -2.54 -2.82
N TYR A 695 -32.27 -2.37 -2.13
CA TYR A 695 -30.97 -2.14 -2.77
C TYR A 695 -30.52 -3.34 -3.61
N GLN A 696 -30.80 -4.56 -3.13
CA GLN A 696 -30.53 -5.78 -3.87
C GLN A 696 -31.29 -5.81 -5.20
N ASP A 697 -32.61 -5.59 -5.15
CA ASP A 697 -33.47 -5.62 -6.33
C ASP A 697 -33.07 -4.53 -7.33
N THR A 698 -32.76 -3.34 -6.81
CA THR A 698 -32.32 -2.21 -7.63
C THR A 698 -31.11 -2.59 -8.49
N VAL A 699 -30.06 -3.18 -7.91
CA VAL A 699 -28.88 -3.60 -8.68
C VAL A 699 -29.15 -4.80 -9.58
N THR A 700 -29.94 -5.76 -9.11
CA THR A 700 -30.29 -6.95 -9.89
C THR A 700 -31.01 -6.56 -11.19
N TYR A 701 -31.99 -5.66 -11.12
CA TYR A 701 -32.85 -5.30 -12.25
C TYR A 701 -32.43 -4.04 -13.01
N SER A 702 -31.50 -3.23 -12.48
CA SER A 702 -30.96 -2.07 -13.22
C SER A 702 -29.96 -2.49 -14.30
N GLU A 703 -29.82 -1.67 -15.33
CA GLU A 703 -28.66 -1.75 -16.22
C GLU A 703 -27.37 -1.48 -15.42
N LEU A 704 -26.29 -2.18 -15.74
CA LEU A 704 -24.99 -2.02 -15.09
C LEU A 704 -23.94 -1.72 -16.17
N ASP A 705 -23.50 -0.47 -16.22
CA ASP A 705 -22.33 -0.08 -17.01
C ASP A 705 -21.09 -0.09 -16.12
N ILE A 706 -20.23 -1.08 -16.32
CA ILE A 706 -19.03 -1.28 -15.50
C ILE A 706 -17.83 -1.71 -16.33
N ILE A 707 -16.78 -0.90 -16.26
CA ILE A 707 -15.45 -1.26 -16.78
C ILE A 707 -14.74 -2.14 -15.75
N VAL A 708 -14.36 -3.33 -16.18
CA VAL A 708 -13.50 -4.26 -15.46
C VAL A 708 -12.40 -4.76 -16.41
N GLU A 709 -11.18 -4.88 -15.90
CA GLU A 709 -10.01 -5.33 -16.65
C GLU A 709 -9.67 -6.77 -16.25
N ASP A 710 -9.03 -7.52 -17.16
CA ASP A 710 -8.53 -8.89 -16.95
C ASP A 710 -9.49 -9.82 -16.20
N THR A 711 -10.73 -9.77 -16.65
CA THR A 711 -11.89 -10.33 -15.98
C THR A 711 -12.63 -11.27 -16.93
N VAL A 712 -12.89 -12.48 -16.47
CA VAL A 712 -13.69 -13.49 -17.18
C VAL A 712 -15.02 -13.67 -16.45
N ILE A 713 -16.10 -13.41 -17.18
CA ILE A 713 -17.48 -13.64 -16.73
C ILE A 713 -18.07 -14.78 -17.54
N ASN A 714 -18.86 -15.63 -16.89
CA ASN A 714 -19.73 -16.57 -17.58
C ASN A 714 -21.11 -15.91 -17.76
N THR A 715 -21.51 -15.68 -19.01
CA THR A 715 -22.78 -15.01 -19.37
C THR A 715 -24.00 -15.92 -19.25
N ASP A 716 -23.79 -17.24 -19.26
CA ASP A 716 -24.85 -18.24 -19.18
C ASP A 716 -25.35 -18.41 -17.73
N MET A 717 -24.56 -17.91 -16.76
CA MET A 717 -24.80 -18.01 -15.32
C MET A 717 -25.34 -16.69 -14.75
N THR A 718 -26.41 -16.16 -15.36
CA THR A 718 -27.24 -15.14 -14.70
C THR A 718 -28.02 -15.81 -13.57
N HIS A 719 -27.34 -16.09 -12.46
CA HIS A 719 -27.96 -16.76 -11.32
C HIS A 719 -29.22 -16.00 -10.88
N GLU A 720 -30.33 -16.73 -10.81
CA GLU A 720 -31.52 -16.28 -10.09
C GLU A 720 -31.12 -15.98 -8.64
N VAL A 721 -31.64 -14.88 -8.09
CA VAL A 721 -31.46 -14.57 -6.67
C VAL A 721 -32.03 -15.75 -5.88
N PRO A 722 -31.22 -16.48 -5.08
CA PRO A 722 -31.72 -17.64 -4.37
C PRO A 722 -32.84 -17.20 -3.43
N ALA A 723 -34.00 -17.86 -3.52
CA ALA A 723 -35.14 -17.57 -2.66
C ALA A 723 -34.73 -17.70 -1.18
N LEU A 724 -35.12 -16.73 -0.35
CA LEU A 724 -34.92 -16.84 1.09
C LEU A 724 -35.72 -18.03 1.61
N GLN A 725 -35.02 -19.00 2.18
CA GLN A 725 -35.67 -20.08 2.90
C GLN A 725 -36.28 -19.57 4.22
N TYR A 726 -35.64 -18.58 4.84
CA TYR A 726 -36.05 -17.99 6.11
C TYR A 726 -35.82 -16.48 6.11
N ASP A 727 -36.70 -15.77 6.80
CA ASP A 727 -36.63 -14.34 7.08
C ASP A 727 -35.77 -14.06 8.33
N ASN A 728 -35.37 -12.79 8.48
CA ASN A 728 -34.69 -12.30 9.67
C ASN A 728 -35.65 -11.46 10.53
N MET A 729 -35.28 -11.24 11.79
CA MET A 729 -35.97 -10.32 12.69
C MET A 729 -35.79 -8.87 12.23
N THR A 730 -36.80 -8.05 12.49
CA THR A 730 -36.82 -6.62 12.13
C THR A 730 -36.44 -5.76 13.32
N PRO A 731 -35.47 -4.83 13.19
CA PRO A 731 -35.12 -3.91 14.26
C PRO A 731 -36.17 -2.83 14.46
N VAL A 732 -36.40 -2.42 15.70
CA VAL A 732 -37.22 -1.26 16.08
C VAL A 732 -36.47 0.05 15.84
N LEU A 733 -35.16 0.08 16.12
CA LEU A 733 -34.31 1.23 15.82
C LEU A 733 -34.09 1.36 14.30
N ARG A 734 -34.42 2.52 13.76
CA ARG A 734 -34.24 2.84 12.34
C ARG A 734 -32.91 3.54 12.15
N THR A 735 -31.96 2.84 11.55
CA THR A 735 -30.62 3.36 11.27
C THR A 735 -30.27 3.16 9.79
N GLY A 736 -29.16 3.76 9.35
CA GLY A 736 -28.61 3.55 8.01
C GLY A 736 -27.92 2.21 7.81
N MET A 737 -28.08 1.25 8.73
CA MET A 737 -27.50 -0.09 8.58
C MET A 737 -28.14 -0.79 7.38
N GLY A 738 -27.32 -1.19 6.41
CA GLY A 738 -27.83 -1.79 5.20
C GLY A 738 -28.31 -3.24 5.42
N ALA A 739 -29.38 -3.62 4.72
CA ALA A 739 -29.84 -5.01 4.68
C ALA A 739 -28.77 -5.95 4.09
N ALA A 740 -28.83 -7.23 4.49
CA ALA A 740 -27.97 -8.27 3.93
C ALA A 740 -28.29 -8.48 2.43
N ARG A 741 -27.25 -8.60 1.61
CA ARG A 741 -27.34 -8.79 0.15
C ARG A 741 -26.80 -10.13 -0.30
N TYR A 742 -27.24 -10.59 -1.47
CA TYR A 742 -26.83 -11.86 -2.05
C TYR A 742 -25.60 -11.71 -2.94
N SER A 743 -24.88 -12.82 -3.04
CA SER A 743 -23.78 -13.02 -3.97
C SER A 743 -24.30 -13.18 -5.39
N THR A 744 -24.54 -12.08 -6.10
CA THR A 744 -24.82 -12.07 -7.55
C THR A 744 -23.58 -11.67 -8.35
N GLN A 745 -23.53 -11.99 -9.64
CA GLN A 745 -22.42 -11.61 -10.51
C GLN A 745 -22.26 -10.07 -10.58
N LYS A 746 -23.37 -9.31 -10.60
CA LYS A 746 -23.35 -7.83 -10.54
C LYS A 746 -22.73 -7.31 -9.23
N GLU A 747 -23.08 -7.89 -8.09
CA GLU A 747 -22.47 -7.52 -6.80
C GLU A 747 -20.97 -7.84 -6.77
N HIS A 748 -20.55 -8.97 -7.36
CA HIS A 748 -19.14 -9.33 -7.46
C HIS A 748 -18.35 -8.31 -8.27
N LEU A 749 -18.88 -7.91 -9.45
CA LEU A 749 -18.26 -6.90 -10.31
C LEU A 749 -18.17 -5.53 -9.62
N LEU A 750 -19.24 -5.08 -8.96
CA LEU A 750 -19.27 -3.83 -8.21
C LEU A 750 -18.26 -3.84 -7.04
N ALA A 751 -18.21 -4.95 -6.30
CA ALA A 751 -17.30 -5.12 -5.19
C ALA A 751 -15.84 -5.16 -5.68
N LEU A 752 -15.56 -5.93 -6.74
CA LEU A 752 -14.24 -6.05 -7.37
C LEU A 752 -13.75 -4.69 -7.88
N LYS A 753 -14.56 -3.93 -8.62
CA LYS A 753 -14.17 -2.60 -9.09
C LYS A 753 -13.81 -1.67 -7.94
N LYS A 754 -14.65 -1.62 -6.89
CA LYS A 754 -14.41 -0.71 -5.78
C LYS A 754 -13.24 -1.15 -4.89
N ARG A 755 -13.04 -2.45 -4.67
CA ARG A 755 -12.08 -2.98 -3.69
C ARG A 755 -10.77 -3.47 -4.29
N ASN A 756 -10.72 -3.78 -5.58
CA ASN A 756 -9.56 -4.43 -6.21
C ASN A 756 -9.08 -3.77 -7.52
N LEU A 757 -9.98 -3.34 -8.42
CA LEU A 757 -9.63 -2.83 -9.78
C LEU A 757 -9.65 -1.29 -9.93
N ALA A 758 -9.31 -0.56 -8.87
CA ALA A 758 -9.23 0.91 -8.89
C ALA A 758 -8.25 1.41 -7.83
N ALA A 759 -7.07 0.77 -7.78
CA ALA A 759 -5.94 1.28 -7.01
C ALA A 759 -5.54 2.66 -7.58
N PRO A 760 -5.13 3.63 -6.74
CA PRO A 760 -4.45 4.82 -7.24
C PRO A 760 -3.21 4.41 -8.03
N ASP A 761 -2.84 5.15 -9.07
CA ASP A 761 -1.48 5.12 -9.63
C ASP A 761 -0.87 6.51 -9.42
N ILE A 762 -0.48 6.77 -8.18
CA ILE A 762 0.08 8.05 -7.73
C ILE A 762 1.54 7.92 -7.30
N GLN A 763 2.10 6.70 -7.33
CA GLN A 763 3.50 6.45 -7.09
C GLN A 763 4.36 7.17 -8.14
N GLY A 764 5.44 7.79 -7.70
CA GLY A 764 6.45 8.34 -8.58
C GLY A 764 7.30 7.23 -9.20
N LEU A 765 8.39 7.65 -9.86
CA LEU A 765 9.39 6.71 -10.34
C LEU A 765 10.31 6.30 -9.19
N VAL A 766 10.10 5.10 -8.65
CA VAL A 766 10.83 4.54 -7.51
C VAL A 766 11.59 3.27 -7.87
N ASP A 767 12.69 3.03 -7.17
CA ASP A 767 13.44 1.77 -7.13
C ASP A 767 12.91 0.87 -6.00
N HIS A 768 12.13 -0.17 -6.33
CA HIS A 768 11.46 -1.00 -5.33
C HIS A 768 12.44 -1.74 -4.41
N ASP A 769 13.54 -2.26 -4.95
CA ASP A 769 14.55 -3.00 -4.19
C ASP A 769 15.23 -2.07 -3.19
N LYS A 770 15.67 -0.88 -3.64
CA LYS A 770 16.26 0.12 -2.75
C LYS A 770 15.30 0.58 -1.66
N ILE A 771 14.07 0.97 -2.02
CA ILE A 771 13.12 1.50 -1.04
C ILE A 771 12.72 0.42 -0.04
N SER A 772 12.60 -0.84 -0.47
CA SER A 772 12.41 -1.99 0.44
C SER A 772 13.53 -2.10 1.46
N ASP A 773 14.80 -2.05 1.01
CA ASP A 773 15.96 -2.11 1.91
C ASP A 773 15.98 -0.93 2.88
N ASP A 774 15.78 0.29 2.38
CA ASP A 774 15.71 1.52 3.18
C ASP A 774 14.57 1.43 4.21
N MET A 775 13.41 0.86 3.86
CA MET A 775 12.29 0.66 4.79
C MET A 775 12.65 -0.32 5.91
N VAL A 776 13.32 -1.44 5.61
CA VAL A 776 13.77 -2.39 6.64
C VAL A 776 14.80 -1.75 7.56
N GLU A 777 15.79 -1.05 6.99
CA GLU A 777 16.81 -0.35 7.77
C GLU A 777 16.18 0.72 8.67
N ASN A 778 15.31 1.55 8.12
CA ASN A 778 14.60 2.60 8.85
C ASN A 778 13.69 2.01 9.94
N PHE A 779 13.03 0.88 9.70
CA PHE A 779 12.21 0.20 10.69
C PHE A 779 13.04 -0.20 11.91
N PHE A 780 14.10 -0.98 11.72
CA PHE A 780 14.97 -1.42 12.83
C PHE A 780 15.73 -0.24 13.46
N ASN A 781 16.02 0.80 12.68
CA ASN A 781 16.60 2.04 13.19
C ASN A 781 15.65 2.83 14.09
N SER A 782 14.37 2.82 13.77
CA SER A 782 13.36 3.62 14.43
C SER A 782 12.75 2.95 15.64
N TYR A 783 12.37 1.68 15.50
CA TYR A 783 11.50 1.01 16.46
C TYR A 783 12.23 0.05 17.40
N VAL A 784 13.44 -0.39 17.04
CA VAL A 784 14.16 -1.43 17.78
C VAL A 784 15.39 -0.81 18.47
N PRO A 785 15.41 -0.78 19.82
CA PRO A 785 16.58 -0.31 20.57
C PRO A 785 17.83 -1.09 20.19
N ALA A 786 18.99 -0.43 20.13
CA ALA A 786 20.25 -1.06 19.77
C ALA A 786 20.56 -2.31 20.63
N THR A 787 20.17 -2.29 21.91
CA THR A 787 20.31 -3.41 22.85
C THR A 787 19.48 -4.64 22.50
N ARG A 788 18.36 -4.49 21.78
CA ARG A 788 17.48 -5.59 21.36
C ARG A 788 17.79 -6.11 19.95
N ARG A 789 18.64 -5.42 19.19
CA ARG A 789 19.01 -5.85 17.82
C ARG A 789 19.76 -7.17 17.79
N VAL A 790 20.53 -7.48 18.84
CA VAL A 790 21.24 -8.77 18.97
C VAL A 790 20.26 -9.95 18.95
N ILE A 791 19.02 -9.77 19.40
CA ILE A 791 18.00 -10.83 19.39
C ILE A 791 17.63 -11.26 17.96
N LEU A 792 17.86 -10.40 16.96
CA LEU A 792 17.62 -10.76 15.55
C LEU A 792 18.56 -11.88 15.08
N ASP A 793 19.79 -11.94 15.61
CA ASP A 793 20.71 -13.03 15.28
C ASP A 793 20.20 -14.37 15.86
N ASP A 794 19.58 -14.33 17.06
CA ASP A 794 18.93 -15.50 17.65
C ASP A 794 17.72 -15.98 16.83
N PHE A 795 16.95 -15.05 16.26
CA PHE A 795 15.83 -15.40 15.37
C PHE A 795 16.29 -16.09 14.08
N ARG A 796 17.43 -15.68 13.53
CA ARG A 796 18.04 -16.32 12.36
C ARG A 796 18.56 -17.71 12.68
N ASN A 797 19.16 -17.88 13.86
CA ASN A 797 19.67 -19.18 14.32
C ASN A 797 18.54 -20.14 14.74
N ASN A 798 17.37 -19.62 15.11
CA ASN A 798 16.20 -20.39 15.50
C ASN A 798 14.99 -20.03 14.61
N PRO A 799 14.93 -20.54 13.37
CA PRO A 799 13.86 -20.20 12.44
C PRO A 799 12.48 -20.67 12.91
N VAL A 800 11.44 -19.92 12.53
CA VAL A 800 10.03 -20.26 12.74
C VAL A 800 9.59 -21.21 11.63
N ASP A 801 9.87 -22.50 11.81
CA ASP A 801 9.51 -23.53 10.84
C ASP A 801 8.12 -24.14 11.11
N VAL A 802 7.62 -24.89 10.12
CA VAL A 802 6.36 -25.60 10.18
C VAL A 802 6.43 -26.68 11.27
N ASN A 803 5.70 -26.45 12.36
CA ASN A 803 5.66 -27.35 13.51
C ASN A 803 4.29 -28.06 13.61
N PRO A 804 4.26 -29.41 13.70
CA PRO A 804 3.03 -30.17 13.90
C PRO A 804 2.21 -29.78 15.14
N VAL A 805 2.87 -29.38 16.23
CA VAL A 805 2.19 -28.94 17.46
C VAL A 805 1.43 -27.64 17.19
N SER A 806 2.08 -26.66 16.57
CA SER A 806 1.46 -25.38 16.22
C SER A 806 0.30 -25.55 15.21
N ILE A 807 0.43 -26.49 14.27
CA ILE A 807 -0.66 -26.86 13.35
C ILE A 807 -1.83 -27.50 14.11
N SER A 808 -1.54 -28.45 15.00
CA SER A 808 -2.55 -29.12 15.82
C SER A 808 -3.32 -28.14 16.71
N ASP A 809 -2.60 -27.21 17.35
CA ASP A 809 -3.22 -26.18 18.18
C ASP A 809 -4.07 -25.22 17.37
N TRP A 810 -3.63 -24.85 16.15
CA TRP A 810 -4.47 -24.07 15.25
C TRP A 810 -5.73 -24.85 14.82
N LEU A 811 -5.61 -26.14 14.47
CA LEU A 811 -6.75 -26.97 14.08
C LEU A 811 -7.81 -27.11 15.20
N LYS A 812 -7.38 -27.20 16.46
CA LYS A 812 -8.29 -27.20 17.62
C LYS A 812 -9.14 -25.93 17.72
N THR A 813 -8.72 -24.83 17.12
CA THR A 813 -9.54 -23.59 17.10
C THR A 813 -10.62 -23.59 16.00
N GLN A 814 -10.57 -24.51 15.04
CA GLN A 814 -11.40 -24.52 13.81
C GLN A 814 -12.55 -25.56 13.84
N LEU A 815 -13.01 -25.95 15.04
CA LEU A 815 -13.71 -27.20 15.33
C LEU A 815 -15.04 -27.56 14.61
N PRO A 816 -15.73 -26.73 13.78
CA PRO A 816 -16.89 -27.24 13.03
C PRO A 816 -16.58 -27.92 11.67
N HIS A 817 -15.36 -27.87 11.15
CA HIS A 817 -15.11 -28.17 9.70
C HIS A 817 -14.02 -29.21 9.39
N PHE A 818 -13.67 -30.04 10.39
CA PHE A 818 -12.53 -30.95 10.38
C PHE A 818 -12.52 -31.93 9.18
N ASP A 819 -13.65 -32.55 8.85
CA ASP A 819 -13.72 -33.61 7.83
C ASP A 819 -13.48 -33.11 6.39
N SER A 820 -13.88 -31.87 6.08
CA SER A 820 -13.69 -31.28 4.74
C SER A 820 -12.25 -30.84 4.47
N MET A 821 -11.50 -30.47 5.51
CA MET A 821 -10.14 -29.94 5.38
C MET A 821 -9.10 -31.03 5.12
N ILE A 822 -9.32 -32.23 5.64
CA ILE A 822 -8.42 -33.38 5.46
C ILE A 822 -8.40 -33.83 3.99
N THR A 823 -9.56 -33.79 3.30
CA THR A 823 -9.65 -34.15 1.88
C THR A 823 -8.94 -33.13 0.97
N GLU A 824 -9.02 -31.82 1.29
CA GLU A 824 -8.26 -30.77 0.58
C GLU A 824 -6.74 -30.86 0.85
N PHE A 825 -6.32 -31.30 2.04
CA PHE A 825 -4.90 -31.49 2.36
C PHE A 825 -4.21 -32.53 1.45
N MET A 826 -4.94 -33.54 0.97
CA MET A 826 -4.43 -34.55 0.02
C MET A 826 -4.19 -33.98 -1.39
N SER A 827 -4.71 -32.79 -1.70
CA SER A 827 -4.52 -32.09 -2.98
C SER A 827 -3.35 -31.09 -2.98
N ILE A 828 -2.52 -31.08 -1.92
CA ILE A 828 -1.30 -30.25 -1.80
C ILE A 828 -0.32 -30.45 -2.97
N PHE A 829 -0.38 -31.59 -3.66
CA PHE A 829 0.45 -31.89 -4.82
C PHE A 829 0.06 -31.11 -6.10
N GLU A 830 -1.03 -30.35 -6.10
CA GLU A 830 -1.39 -29.44 -7.19
C GLU A 830 -0.76 -28.04 -6.99
N PHE A 831 0.58 -27.95 -7.08
CA PHE A 831 1.32 -26.68 -7.02
C PHE A 831 0.85 -25.64 -8.05
N ASP A 832 0.22 -26.10 -9.13
CA ASP A 832 -0.33 -25.26 -10.20
C ASP A 832 -1.46 -24.31 -9.74
N LYS A 833 -1.99 -24.46 -8.52
CA LYS A 833 -3.12 -23.64 -8.02
C LYS A 833 -2.80 -22.79 -6.79
N ILE A 834 -1.56 -22.74 -6.32
CA ILE A 834 -1.19 -21.95 -5.12
C ILE A 834 -1.48 -20.45 -5.29
N HIS A 835 -1.40 -19.95 -6.53
CA HIS A 835 -1.67 -18.56 -6.89
C HIS A 835 -3.15 -18.28 -7.18
N VAL A 836 -4.03 -19.26 -6.95
CA VAL A 836 -5.48 -19.14 -7.14
C VAL A 836 -6.18 -18.94 -5.80
N TYR A 837 -6.94 -17.86 -5.70
CA TYR A 837 -7.60 -17.43 -4.48
C TYR A 837 -9.11 -17.47 -4.64
N ASP A 838 -9.81 -17.86 -3.58
CA ASP A 838 -11.26 -17.81 -3.57
C ASP A 838 -11.71 -16.36 -3.33
N PHE A 839 -12.56 -15.86 -4.22
CA PHE A 839 -13.15 -14.53 -4.17
C PHE A 839 -14.56 -14.63 -3.62
N ASN A 840 -14.81 -13.98 -2.49
CA ASN A 840 -16.12 -13.91 -1.86
C ASN A 840 -16.47 -12.45 -1.56
N ILE A 841 -17.75 -12.20 -1.23
CA ILE A 841 -18.20 -10.90 -0.74
C ILE A 841 -18.91 -11.06 0.61
N LYS A 842 -18.63 -10.15 1.55
CA LYS A 842 -19.39 -10.04 2.80
C LYS A 842 -20.79 -9.58 2.45
N LYS A 843 -21.81 -10.33 2.88
CA LYS A 843 -23.23 -10.03 2.60
C LYS A 843 -23.71 -8.73 3.25
N LEU A 844 -23.13 -8.38 4.39
CA LEU A 844 -23.48 -7.17 5.12
C LEU A 844 -22.62 -5.98 4.66
N PRO A 845 -23.22 -4.85 4.25
CA PRO A 845 -22.48 -3.62 4.04
C PRO A 845 -21.80 -3.13 5.32
N LYS A 846 -20.71 -2.37 5.16
CA LYS A 846 -20.12 -1.62 6.27
C LYS A 846 -21.11 -0.54 6.73
N PRO A 847 -21.26 -0.29 8.04
CA PRO A 847 -22.13 0.77 8.54
C PRO A 847 -21.71 2.14 7.97
N PRO A 848 -22.64 2.90 7.35
CA PRO A 848 -22.35 4.29 7.02
C PRO A 848 -22.30 5.14 8.27
N LEU A 849 -21.28 6.00 8.37
CA LEU A 849 -21.13 6.98 9.44
C LEU A 849 -21.07 8.40 8.86
N GLU A 850 -21.88 8.67 7.83
CA GLU A 850 -21.94 9.95 7.12
C GLU A 850 -23.41 10.36 6.88
N PRO A 851 -23.79 11.64 7.09
CA PRO A 851 -25.18 12.09 6.91
C PRO A 851 -25.74 11.88 5.49
N ALA A 852 -24.88 11.92 4.46
CA ALA A 852 -25.28 11.77 3.06
C ALA A 852 -25.26 10.31 2.55
N ALA A 853 -25.02 9.33 3.42
CA ALA A 853 -24.81 7.94 3.00
C ALA A 853 -25.98 7.32 2.22
N PHE A 854 -27.21 7.77 2.47
CA PHE A 854 -28.42 7.32 1.77
C PHE A 854 -28.42 7.65 0.28
N LYS A 855 -27.61 8.61 -0.17
CA LYS A 855 -27.53 9.02 -1.58
C LYS A 855 -26.69 8.08 -2.44
N THR A 856 -25.91 7.20 -1.81
CA THR A 856 -24.91 6.38 -2.52
C THR A 856 -25.15 4.91 -2.31
N TYR A 857 -25.07 4.13 -3.39
CA TYR A 857 -25.06 2.68 -3.30
C TYR A 857 -23.77 2.18 -2.66
N GLN A 858 -23.89 1.50 -1.52
CA GLN A 858 -22.74 0.97 -0.81
C GLN A 858 -22.32 -0.37 -1.40
N SER A 859 -21.25 -0.43 -2.20
CA SER A 859 -20.72 -1.73 -2.63
C SER A 859 -20.37 -2.65 -1.43
N LEU A 860 -20.54 -3.96 -1.60
CA LEU A 860 -20.11 -4.96 -0.62
C LEU A 860 -18.57 -5.00 -0.48
N GLN A 861 -18.10 -5.61 0.62
CA GLN A 861 -16.68 -5.81 0.88
C GLN A 861 -16.23 -7.16 0.31
N THR A 862 -15.16 -7.18 -0.46
CA THR A 862 -14.55 -8.41 -0.96
C THR A 862 -13.78 -9.10 0.16
N ILE A 863 -13.80 -10.44 0.13
CA ILE A 863 -12.91 -11.32 0.88
C ILE A 863 -12.17 -12.14 -0.16
N VAL A 864 -10.88 -11.89 -0.29
CA VAL A 864 -10.00 -12.72 -1.12
C VAL A 864 -9.17 -13.57 -0.18
N CYS A 865 -9.39 -14.89 -0.18
CA CYS A 865 -8.77 -15.81 0.76
C CYS A 865 -7.96 -16.89 0.03
N SER A 866 -6.82 -17.23 0.62
CA SER A 866 -5.99 -18.35 0.20
C SER A 866 -6.67 -19.68 0.49
N ALA A 867 -6.21 -20.74 -0.17
CA ALA A 867 -6.65 -22.10 0.10
C ALA A 867 -6.41 -22.49 1.57
N LYS A 868 -7.26 -23.35 2.12
CA LYS A 868 -7.22 -23.70 3.56
C LYS A 868 -5.87 -24.31 3.99
N PHE A 869 -5.20 -25.06 3.13
CA PHE A 869 -3.88 -25.64 3.44
C PHE A 869 -2.80 -24.56 3.60
N VAL A 870 -2.89 -23.44 2.86
CA VAL A 870 -2.00 -22.27 3.04
C VAL A 870 -2.20 -21.70 4.43
N ASN A 871 -3.46 -21.56 4.86
CA ASN A 871 -3.79 -21.06 6.21
C ASN A 871 -3.24 -21.97 7.31
N LEU A 872 -3.33 -23.29 7.11
CA LEU A 872 -2.81 -24.28 8.05
C LEU A 872 -1.30 -24.10 8.30
N VAL A 873 -0.54 -23.82 7.24
CA VAL A 873 0.92 -23.66 7.30
C VAL A 873 1.32 -22.27 7.81
N TYR A 874 0.75 -21.21 7.23
CA TYR A 874 1.24 -19.85 7.46
C TYR A 874 0.61 -19.16 8.68
N CYS A 875 -0.61 -19.48 9.09
CA CYS A 875 -1.22 -18.84 10.27
C CYS A 875 -0.39 -19.04 11.56
N PRO A 876 0.08 -20.26 11.89
CA PRO A 876 0.93 -20.46 13.05
C PRO A 876 2.27 -19.73 12.95
N ILE A 877 2.87 -19.66 11.76
CA ILE A 877 4.12 -18.94 11.52
C ILE A 877 3.93 -17.44 11.77
N PHE A 878 2.92 -16.82 11.15
CA PHE A 878 2.67 -15.39 11.34
C PHE A 878 2.30 -15.03 12.78
N LYS A 879 1.62 -15.92 13.51
CA LYS A 879 1.39 -15.74 14.95
C LYS A 879 2.72 -15.62 15.71
N GLU A 880 3.68 -16.49 15.43
CA GLU A 880 4.98 -16.46 16.08
C GLU A 880 5.86 -15.28 15.61
N LEU A 881 5.85 -14.94 14.31
CA LEU A 881 6.56 -13.74 13.83
C LEU A 881 6.05 -12.46 14.49
N LYS A 882 4.74 -12.37 14.71
CA LYS A 882 4.13 -11.26 15.46
C LYS A 882 4.63 -11.21 16.89
N ASN A 883 4.69 -12.35 17.59
CA ASN A 883 5.21 -12.42 18.96
C ASN A 883 6.69 -11.97 19.01
N ARG A 884 7.50 -12.44 18.06
CA ARG A 884 8.91 -12.05 17.92
C ARG A 884 9.08 -10.56 17.68
N LEU A 885 8.22 -9.96 16.85
CA LEU A 885 8.23 -8.52 16.64
C LEU A 885 7.92 -7.78 17.95
N MET A 886 6.86 -8.16 18.65
CA MET A 886 6.46 -7.50 19.91
C MET A 886 7.55 -7.55 20.98
N LEU A 887 8.38 -8.59 20.98
CA LEU A 887 9.50 -8.75 21.91
C LEU A 887 10.61 -7.70 21.70
N ILE A 888 10.86 -7.28 20.46
CA ILE A 888 12.00 -6.41 20.12
C ILE A 888 11.66 -4.92 20.05
N LEU A 889 10.38 -4.56 19.92
CA LEU A 889 9.94 -3.16 19.82
C LEU A 889 10.27 -2.37 21.10
N ASP A 890 10.68 -1.11 20.94
CA ASP A 890 10.79 -0.14 22.03
C ASP A 890 9.43 0.05 22.71
N HIS A 891 9.42 0.22 24.04
CA HIS A 891 8.19 0.33 24.79
C HIS A 891 7.32 1.54 24.39
N ARG A 892 7.83 2.54 23.67
CA ARG A 892 7.03 3.65 23.14
C ARG A 892 6.15 3.28 21.95
N PHE A 893 6.38 2.12 21.33
CA PHE A 893 5.61 1.65 20.19
C PHE A 893 4.75 0.47 20.60
N ARG A 894 3.42 0.61 20.50
CA ARG A 894 2.46 -0.44 20.91
C ARG A 894 1.63 -0.90 19.72
N VAL A 895 1.57 -2.22 19.54
CA VAL A 895 0.65 -2.83 18.59
C VAL A 895 -0.57 -3.33 19.36
N PHE A 896 -1.77 -2.90 18.97
CA PHE A 896 -3.01 -3.36 19.59
C PHE A 896 -3.42 -4.70 18.98
N THR A 897 -3.01 -5.80 19.63
CA THR A 897 -3.24 -7.18 19.18
C THR A 897 -3.33 -8.13 20.38
N ASP A 898 -4.13 -9.19 20.26
CA ASP A 898 -4.34 -10.24 21.29
C ASP A 898 -4.74 -9.75 22.69
N VAL A 899 -5.27 -8.53 22.81
CA VAL A 899 -5.70 -7.94 24.09
C VAL A 899 -7.06 -7.26 23.95
N SER A 900 -7.83 -7.25 25.04
CA SER A 900 -9.07 -6.48 25.12
C SER A 900 -8.76 -4.97 25.23
N PRO A 901 -9.73 -4.07 24.95
CA PRO A 901 -9.51 -2.64 25.07
C PRO A 901 -9.06 -2.20 26.47
N CYS A 902 -9.68 -2.75 27.52
CA CYS A 902 -9.26 -2.50 28.90
C CYS A 902 -7.88 -3.10 29.20
N GLY A 903 -7.55 -4.26 28.62
CA GLY A 903 -6.24 -4.89 28.75
C GLY A 903 -5.14 -4.02 28.16
N PHE A 904 -5.39 -3.42 26.99
CA PHE A 904 -4.47 -2.48 26.36
C PHE A 904 -4.28 -1.20 27.19
N ALA A 905 -5.36 -0.63 27.74
CA ALA A 905 -5.26 0.52 28.63
C ALA A 905 -4.49 0.20 29.94
N SER A 906 -4.67 -1.01 30.47
CA SER A 906 -3.94 -1.50 31.64
C SER A 906 -2.45 -1.72 31.32
N ASP A 907 -2.13 -2.25 30.14
CA ASP A 907 -0.75 -2.40 29.65
C ASP A 907 -0.02 -1.06 29.53
N LEU A 908 -0.71 -0.01 29.05
CA LEU A 908 -0.13 1.34 29.02
C LEU A 908 0.16 1.85 30.44
N SER A 909 -0.78 1.64 31.36
CA SER A 909 -0.68 2.11 32.75
C SER A 909 0.40 1.36 33.55
N SER A 910 0.71 0.10 33.19
CA SER A 910 1.76 -0.68 33.86
C SER A 910 3.18 -0.35 33.36
N HIS A 911 3.31 0.11 32.12
CA HIS A 911 4.61 0.39 31.50
C HIS A 911 5.06 1.85 31.62
N PHE A 912 4.16 2.78 31.93
CA PHE A 912 4.45 4.21 31.97
C PHE A 912 3.90 4.84 33.25
N THR A 913 4.62 5.84 33.78
CA THR A 913 4.10 6.60 34.92
C THR A 913 2.91 7.46 34.48
N PRO A 914 1.97 7.77 35.39
CA PRO A 914 0.84 8.66 35.09
C PRO A 914 1.27 10.00 34.50
N GLU A 915 2.36 10.60 34.99
CA GLU A 915 2.89 11.88 34.49
C GLU A 915 3.42 11.76 33.06
N TYR A 916 4.06 10.64 32.73
CA TYR A 916 4.52 10.40 31.36
C TYR A 916 3.36 10.21 30.40
N LEU A 917 2.33 9.44 30.81
CA LEU A 917 1.13 9.25 30.00
C LEU A 917 0.39 10.57 29.81
N GLU A 918 0.25 11.39 30.84
CA GLU A 918 -0.34 12.73 30.73
C GLU A 918 0.44 13.58 29.73
N MET A 919 1.76 13.66 29.84
CA MET A 919 2.62 14.39 28.90
C MET A 919 2.48 13.85 27.47
N ALA A 920 2.52 12.54 27.27
CA ALA A 920 2.47 11.93 25.95
C ALA A 920 1.09 12.05 25.28
N LEU A 921 0.01 11.83 26.03
CA LEU A 921 -1.36 11.87 25.50
C LEU A 921 -1.89 13.29 25.29
N THR A 922 -1.27 14.29 25.95
CA THR A 922 -1.57 15.72 25.71
C THR A 922 -0.63 16.38 24.69
N ALA A 923 0.37 15.64 24.20
CA ALA A 923 1.28 16.10 23.16
C ALA A 923 0.57 16.28 21.81
N THR A 924 1.30 16.81 20.83
CA THR A 924 0.78 16.94 19.46
C THR A 924 0.53 15.55 18.88
N THR A 925 -0.70 15.32 18.40
CA THR A 925 -1.13 14.02 17.89
C THR A 925 -1.50 14.04 16.41
N ARG A 926 -1.34 12.88 15.78
CA ARG A 926 -1.77 12.65 14.39
C ARG A 926 -2.39 11.28 14.22
N GLU A 927 -3.67 11.27 13.87
CA GLU A 927 -4.38 10.13 13.29
C GLU A 927 -4.11 10.11 11.79
N LEU A 928 -3.74 8.96 11.24
CA LEU A 928 -3.50 8.80 9.80
C LEU A 928 -4.59 7.91 9.20
N ASP A 929 -5.49 8.50 8.41
CA ASP A 929 -6.50 7.78 7.62
C ASP A 929 -5.97 7.56 6.20
N ILE A 930 -5.42 6.37 5.96
CA ILE A 930 -4.91 5.98 4.64
C ILE A 930 -6.04 5.36 3.82
N SER A 931 -6.43 6.06 2.75
CA SER A 931 -7.45 5.58 1.83
C SER A 931 -6.94 4.39 1.02
N LYS A 932 -7.82 3.40 0.81
CA LYS A 932 -7.58 2.31 -0.14
C LYS A 932 -6.33 1.48 0.19
N TYR A 933 -5.96 1.37 1.48
CA TYR A 933 -4.71 0.80 1.95
C TYR A 933 -4.34 -0.55 1.29
N ASP A 934 -5.15 -1.59 1.48
CA ASP A 934 -4.88 -2.93 0.92
C ASP A 934 -4.67 -2.92 -0.59
N LYS A 935 -5.53 -2.19 -1.31
CA LYS A 935 -5.54 -2.25 -2.77
C LYS A 935 -4.44 -1.42 -3.44
N SER A 936 -3.82 -0.52 -2.69
CA SER A 936 -2.73 0.36 -3.15
C SER A 936 -1.36 -0.24 -2.85
N GLN A 937 -1.31 -1.33 -2.08
CA GLN A 937 -0.09 -2.12 -1.89
C GLN A 937 0.26 -2.86 -3.18
N GLU A 938 1.48 -2.65 -3.67
CA GLU A 938 2.02 -3.28 -4.88
C GLU A 938 3.27 -4.10 -4.55
N ARG A 939 4.11 -4.37 -5.56
CA ARG A 939 5.35 -5.16 -5.43
C ARG A 939 6.23 -4.67 -4.28
N LEU A 940 6.41 -3.36 -4.10
CA LEU A 940 7.21 -2.80 -3.01
C LEU A 940 6.75 -3.27 -1.62
N ALA A 941 5.44 -3.27 -1.37
CA ALA A 941 4.89 -3.71 -0.09
C ALA A 941 5.17 -5.20 0.14
N LEU A 942 4.95 -6.05 -0.87
CA LEU A 942 5.23 -7.49 -0.78
C LEU A 942 6.72 -7.77 -0.56
N MET A 943 7.62 -7.03 -1.22
CA MET A 943 9.06 -7.19 -1.03
C MET A 943 9.51 -6.83 0.37
N TYR A 944 9.09 -5.66 0.85
CA TYR A 944 9.40 -5.20 2.21
C TYR A 944 8.92 -6.22 3.25
N GLU A 945 7.69 -6.71 3.11
CA GLU A 945 7.15 -7.73 4.01
C GLU A 945 7.93 -9.03 3.98
N CYS A 946 8.27 -9.55 2.79
CA CYS A 946 9.07 -10.76 2.67
C CYS A 946 10.43 -10.60 3.35
N GLN A 947 11.08 -9.44 3.22
CA GLN A 947 12.32 -9.15 3.95
C GLN A 947 12.08 -9.12 5.46
N MET A 948 11.01 -8.48 5.94
CA MET A 948 10.66 -8.46 7.37
C MET A 948 10.37 -9.87 7.92
N TYR A 949 9.63 -10.70 7.18
CA TYR A 949 9.34 -12.08 7.59
C TYR A 949 10.63 -12.88 7.72
N TYR A 950 11.56 -12.73 6.77
CA TYR A 950 12.88 -13.35 6.84
C TYR A 950 13.67 -12.87 8.06
N GLN A 951 13.71 -11.56 8.33
CA GLN A 951 14.42 -10.99 9.49
C GLN A 951 13.85 -11.45 10.84
N LEU A 952 12.54 -11.72 10.91
CA LEU A 952 11.88 -12.24 12.10
C LEU A 952 12.02 -13.77 12.26
N GLY A 953 12.67 -14.43 11.29
CA GLY A 953 13.04 -15.84 11.36
C GLY A 953 12.21 -16.78 10.50
N MET A 954 11.40 -16.31 9.54
CA MET A 954 10.76 -17.20 8.56
C MET A 954 11.82 -17.81 7.63
N PRO A 955 11.85 -19.14 7.43
CA PRO A 955 12.77 -19.79 6.50
C PRO A 955 12.69 -19.23 5.08
N ALA A 956 13.84 -19.03 4.42
CA ALA A 956 13.92 -18.48 3.06
C ALA A 956 13.04 -19.23 2.02
N PRO A 957 12.91 -20.58 2.04
CA PRO A 957 12.00 -21.28 1.14
C PRO A 957 10.53 -20.87 1.31
N LEU A 958 10.07 -20.67 2.54
CA LEU A 958 8.68 -20.28 2.84
C LEU A 958 8.42 -18.82 2.45
N VAL A 959 9.41 -17.94 2.61
CA VAL A 959 9.36 -16.54 2.14
C VAL A 959 9.25 -16.50 0.60
N LYS A 960 10.05 -17.30 -0.10
CA LYS A 960 10.03 -17.39 -1.56
C LYS A 960 8.68 -17.89 -2.08
N LEU A 961 8.15 -18.95 -1.47
CA LEU A 961 6.82 -19.47 -1.80
C LEU A 961 5.73 -18.41 -1.58
N TRP A 962 5.82 -17.66 -0.48
CA TRP A 962 4.91 -16.56 -0.18
C TRP A 962 4.97 -15.47 -1.26
N TYR A 963 6.17 -15.06 -1.68
CA TYR A 963 6.34 -14.07 -2.75
C TYR A 963 5.72 -14.54 -4.08
N ILE A 964 5.98 -15.79 -4.48
CA ILE A 964 5.47 -16.36 -5.73
C ILE A 964 3.93 -16.35 -5.74
N MET A 965 3.31 -16.82 -4.65
CA MET A 965 1.86 -16.91 -4.48
C MET A 965 1.15 -15.55 -4.65
N HIS A 966 1.79 -14.46 -4.22
CA HIS A 966 1.21 -13.11 -4.25
C HIS A 966 1.61 -12.29 -5.48
N SER A 967 2.64 -12.71 -6.23
CA SER A 967 3.12 -11.98 -7.40
C SER A 967 2.10 -11.93 -8.55
N LYS A 968 1.50 -13.08 -8.88
CA LYS A 968 0.57 -13.26 -10.01
C LYS A 968 -0.70 -14.00 -9.55
N THR A 969 -1.56 -13.31 -8.81
CA THR A 969 -2.76 -13.94 -8.26
C THR A 969 -3.91 -13.96 -9.25
N THR A 970 -4.60 -15.10 -9.35
CA THR A 970 -5.92 -15.21 -9.97
C THR A 970 -6.97 -15.37 -8.88
N VAL A 971 -7.94 -14.46 -8.82
CA VAL A 971 -9.08 -14.59 -7.91
C VAL A 971 -10.26 -15.22 -8.66
N ARG A 972 -10.95 -16.17 -8.02
CA ARG A 972 -12.08 -16.89 -8.63
C ARG A 972 -13.22 -17.03 -7.64
N ASP A 973 -14.43 -16.79 -8.11
CA ASP A 973 -15.64 -17.25 -7.42
C ASP A 973 -16.19 -18.48 -8.14
N ARG A 974 -16.30 -19.58 -7.39
CA ARG A 974 -16.79 -20.86 -7.92
C ARG A 974 -18.30 -20.86 -8.12
N VAL A 975 -19.03 -19.98 -7.42
CA VAL A 975 -20.49 -19.87 -7.50
C VAL A 975 -20.84 -19.11 -8.77
N THR A 976 -20.48 -17.82 -8.87
CA THR A 976 -20.79 -16.97 -10.03
C THR A 976 -19.94 -17.26 -11.27
N LYS A 977 -19.03 -18.24 -11.20
CA LYS A 977 -18.09 -18.65 -12.27
C LYS A 977 -17.30 -17.48 -12.83
N PHE A 978 -16.99 -16.52 -11.96
CA PHE A 978 -16.24 -15.33 -12.25
C PHE A 978 -14.76 -15.53 -11.93
N SER A 979 -13.86 -14.91 -12.72
CA SER A 979 -12.46 -14.80 -12.34
C SER A 979 -11.83 -13.48 -12.77
N ALA A 980 -10.84 -13.01 -12.00
CA ALA A 980 -10.06 -11.83 -12.33
C ALA A 980 -8.58 -12.02 -11.97
N LYS A 981 -7.68 -11.31 -12.67
CA LYS A 981 -6.26 -11.26 -12.31
C LYS A 981 -5.98 -10.05 -11.40
N ILE A 982 -5.25 -10.26 -10.31
CA ILE A 982 -4.87 -9.20 -9.37
C ILE A 982 -3.42 -9.40 -8.94
N GLN A 983 -2.50 -8.59 -9.44
CA GLN A 983 -1.07 -8.71 -9.13
C GLN A 983 -0.69 -7.96 -7.85
N TYR A 984 0.20 -8.56 -7.04
CA TYR A 984 0.85 -8.02 -5.82
C TYR A 984 -0.03 -7.51 -4.68
N GLN A 985 -1.28 -7.18 -4.95
CA GLN A 985 -2.22 -6.55 -4.04
C GLN A 985 -2.42 -7.40 -2.78
N ARG A 986 -2.44 -6.75 -1.60
CA ARG A 986 -2.82 -7.38 -0.32
C ARG A 986 -4.18 -8.06 -0.44
N LYS A 987 -4.28 -9.33 -0.02
CA LYS A 987 -5.57 -10.01 0.09
C LYS A 987 -6.09 -9.88 1.53
N SER A 988 -7.40 -9.73 1.65
CA SER A 988 -8.07 -9.43 2.92
C SER A 988 -8.32 -10.67 3.78
N GLY A 989 -8.16 -11.87 3.21
CA GLY A 989 -8.30 -13.16 3.87
C GLY A 989 -7.00 -13.98 3.84
N ASP A 990 -5.86 -13.30 3.81
CA ASP A 990 -4.54 -13.94 3.93
C ASP A 990 -4.17 -14.17 5.40
N PRO A 991 -3.38 -15.22 5.70
CA PRO A 991 -2.76 -15.41 7.02
C PRO A 991 -1.99 -14.19 7.53
N SER A 992 -1.39 -13.41 6.63
CA SER A 992 -0.60 -12.25 7.02
C SER A 992 -1.41 -10.95 7.11
N THR A 993 -2.70 -10.90 6.72
CA THR A 993 -3.40 -9.62 6.46
C THR A 993 -3.22 -8.60 7.59
N PHE A 994 -3.49 -8.97 8.84
CA PHE A 994 -3.33 -8.05 9.97
C PHE A 994 -1.86 -7.69 10.23
N PHE A 995 -0.99 -8.70 10.29
CA PHE A 995 0.41 -8.53 10.64
C PHE A 995 1.20 -7.79 9.56
N GLY A 996 1.07 -8.20 8.31
CA GLY A 996 1.62 -7.56 7.12
C GLY A 996 1.21 -6.09 7.01
N ASN A 997 -0.10 -5.80 7.12
CA ASN A 997 -0.58 -4.43 7.11
C ASN A 997 0.06 -3.58 8.22
N THR A 998 0.21 -4.14 9.43
CA THR A 998 0.82 -3.45 10.57
C THR A 998 2.29 -3.13 10.30
N ILE A 999 3.10 -4.12 9.90
CA ILE A 999 4.54 -3.89 9.66
C ILE A 999 4.77 -2.99 8.46
N PHE A 1000 3.96 -3.11 7.41
CA PHE A 1000 4.03 -2.23 6.24
C PHE A 1000 3.75 -0.78 6.63
N LEU A 1001 2.72 -0.54 7.46
CA LEU A 1001 2.40 0.81 7.95
C LEU A 1001 3.57 1.38 8.75
N MET A 1002 4.10 0.58 9.69
CA MET A 1002 5.24 0.97 10.50
C MET A 1002 6.47 1.28 9.63
N GLY A 1003 6.78 0.47 8.62
CA GLY A 1003 7.86 0.70 7.67
C GLY A 1003 7.69 2.00 6.88
N VAL A 1004 6.49 2.26 6.38
CA VAL A 1004 6.15 3.53 5.71
C VAL A 1004 6.39 4.72 6.65
N LEU A 1005 5.91 4.63 7.89
CA LEU A 1005 6.03 5.71 8.87
C LEU A 1005 7.48 5.96 9.30
N ALA A 1006 8.32 4.92 9.35
CA ALA A 1006 9.75 5.07 9.62
C ALA A 1006 10.51 5.79 8.51
N CYS A 1007 10.02 5.74 7.27
CA CYS A 1007 10.59 6.49 6.15
C CYS A 1007 10.09 7.94 6.09
N VAL A 1008 8.89 8.21 6.59
CA VAL A 1008 8.25 9.52 6.49
C VAL A 1008 8.53 10.40 7.71
N TYR A 1009 8.50 9.82 8.91
CA TYR A 1009 8.65 10.53 10.18
C TYR A 1009 9.93 10.12 10.91
N ASP A 1010 10.49 11.05 11.70
CA ASP A 1010 11.56 10.72 12.65
C ASP A 1010 10.96 10.02 13.89
N MET A 1011 10.71 8.72 13.74
CA MET A 1011 10.02 7.93 14.75
C MET A 1011 10.78 7.86 16.09
N LYS A 1012 12.10 8.09 16.10
CA LYS A 1012 12.90 8.12 17.34
C LYS A 1012 12.48 9.25 18.28
N ARG A 1013 11.95 10.35 17.74
CA ARG A 1013 11.49 11.52 18.51
C ARG A 1013 10.07 11.38 19.03
N MET A 1014 9.34 10.34 18.64
CA MET A 1014 7.98 10.12 19.13
C MET A 1014 8.00 9.83 20.63
N HIS A 1015 7.04 10.43 21.34
CA HIS A 1015 6.78 10.09 22.73
C HIS A 1015 6.08 8.75 22.80
N LEU A 1016 5.06 8.54 21.96
CA LEU A 1016 4.27 7.31 21.93
C LEU A 1016 3.72 7.10 20.51
N ALA A 1017 3.50 5.85 20.10
CA ALA A 1017 2.69 5.56 18.91
C ALA A 1017 2.00 4.20 18.98
N PHE A 1018 0.77 4.17 18.46
CA PHE A 1018 -0.07 2.98 18.41
C PHE A 1018 -0.28 2.51 16.97
N PHE A 1019 -0.30 1.19 16.78
CA PHE A 1019 -0.46 0.55 15.46
C PHE A 1019 -1.40 -0.65 15.53
N ALA A 1020 -2.23 -0.83 14.51
CA ALA A 1020 -3.01 -2.06 14.31
C ALA A 1020 -3.57 -2.12 12.88
N GLY A 1021 -3.00 -3.01 12.07
CA GLY A 1021 -3.34 -3.09 10.65
C GLY A 1021 -3.00 -1.80 9.92
N ASP A 1022 -4.00 -1.16 9.32
CA ASP A 1022 -3.93 0.13 8.63
C ASP A 1022 -4.12 1.35 9.54
N ASP A 1023 -4.53 1.15 10.80
CA ASP A 1023 -4.73 2.23 11.76
C ASP A 1023 -3.42 2.59 12.49
N SER A 1024 -3.18 3.90 12.67
CA SER A 1024 -2.11 4.41 13.53
C SER A 1024 -2.49 5.70 14.26
N LEU A 1025 -1.92 5.88 15.45
CA LEU A 1025 -2.04 7.12 16.23
C LEU A 1025 -0.65 7.52 16.77
N LEU A 1026 -0.15 8.67 16.34
CA LEU A 1026 1.20 9.16 16.66
C LEU A 1026 1.15 10.29 17.68
N PHE A 1027 2.11 10.30 18.62
CA PHE A 1027 2.24 11.33 19.65
C PHE A 1027 3.68 11.88 19.67
N GLY A 1028 3.84 13.18 19.50
CA GLY A 1028 5.14 13.84 19.46
C GLY A 1028 5.04 15.36 19.51
N ASP A 1029 6.03 16.03 18.95
CA ASP A 1029 6.03 17.49 18.80
C ASP A 1029 5.29 17.95 17.53
N ASP A 1030 5.27 19.27 17.29
CA ASP A 1030 4.56 19.90 16.16
C ASP A 1030 4.92 19.35 14.77
N ARG A 1031 6.09 18.71 14.62
CA ARG A 1031 6.50 18.10 13.34
C ARG A 1031 5.62 16.92 12.95
N VAL A 1032 4.94 16.29 13.90
CA VAL A 1032 3.97 15.21 13.65
C VAL A 1032 2.78 15.70 12.81
N ASN A 1033 2.50 17.01 12.80
CA ASN A 1033 1.46 17.63 11.98
C ASN A 1033 1.90 18.06 10.59
N TYR A 1034 3.18 17.89 10.24
CA TYR A 1034 3.66 18.27 8.91
C TYR A 1034 2.97 17.43 7.84
N ASP A 1035 2.49 18.08 6.78
CA ASP A 1035 1.83 17.40 5.68
C ASP A 1035 2.86 16.64 4.84
N HIS A 1036 2.83 15.31 4.97
CA HIS A 1036 3.66 14.40 4.21
C HIS A 1036 2.90 13.65 3.12
N SER A 1037 1.66 14.04 2.80
CA SER A 1037 0.79 13.32 1.86
C SER A 1037 1.46 13.07 0.50
N GLN A 1038 2.31 13.99 0.03
CA GLN A 1038 3.07 13.82 -1.20
C GLN A 1038 4.11 12.69 -1.11
N LEU A 1039 4.76 12.49 0.05
CA LEU A 1039 5.71 11.39 0.24
C LEU A 1039 5.00 10.04 0.26
N PHE A 1040 3.86 9.94 0.95
CA PHE A 1040 3.02 8.74 0.94
C PHE A 1040 2.59 8.35 -0.48
N ALA A 1041 2.12 9.34 -1.25
CA ALA A 1041 1.69 9.13 -2.62
C ALA A 1041 2.85 8.68 -3.49
N LEU A 1042 3.94 9.45 -3.54
CA LEU A 1042 5.01 9.23 -4.50
C LEU A 1042 5.89 8.02 -4.16
N LEU A 1043 6.16 7.71 -2.89
CA LEU A 1043 7.00 6.57 -2.53
C LEU A 1043 6.22 5.25 -2.46
N PHE A 1044 5.02 5.28 -1.86
CA PHE A 1044 4.31 4.07 -1.44
C PHE A 1044 2.98 3.83 -2.15
N ASN A 1045 2.60 4.71 -3.09
CA ASN A 1045 1.29 4.68 -3.74
C ASN A 1045 0.10 4.87 -2.77
N LEU A 1046 0.32 5.53 -1.62
CA LEU A 1046 -0.69 5.67 -0.56
C LEU A 1046 -1.35 7.05 -0.57
N GLU A 1047 -2.69 7.09 -0.56
CA GLU A 1047 -3.49 8.32 -0.47
C GLU A 1047 -3.84 8.58 1.00
N VAL A 1048 -3.22 9.59 1.63
CA VAL A 1048 -3.51 9.96 3.02
C VAL A 1048 -4.52 11.09 3.07
N LYS A 1049 -5.49 10.97 3.96
CA LYS A 1049 -6.43 12.04 4.28
C LYS A 1049 -5.93 12.85 5.47
N SER A 1050 -5.84 14.16 5.28
CA SER A 1050 -5.52 15.08 6.37
C SER A 1050 -6.80 15.43 7.13
N VAL A 1051 -7.07 14.71 8.21
CA VAL A 1051 -8.11 15.09 9.20
C VAL A 1051 -7.43 15.24 10.54
N GLN A 1052 -7.66 16.37 11.20
CA GLN A 1052 -7.10 16.63 12.52
C GLN A 1052 -8.25 16.83 13.50
N TYR A 1053 -8.40 15.86 14.39
CA TYR A 1053 -9.29 15.95 15.55
C TYR A 1053 -8.43 16.21 16.79
N LYS A 1054 -8.98 16.92 17.77
CA LYS A 1054 -8.36 17.05 19.10
C LYS A 1054 -8.59 15.78 19.91
N SER A 1055 -9.76 15.15 19.74
CA SER A 1055 -10.08 13.89 20.38
C SER A 1055 -9.17 12.76 19.88
N LEU A 1056 -8.67 11.94 20.81
CA LEU A 1056 -7.86 10.77 20.49
C LEU A 1056 -8.77 9.62 20.06
N TYR A 1057 -8.53 9.09 18.86
CA TYR A 1057 -9.33 8.01 18.27
C TYR A 1057 -8.41 7.00 17.59
N PHE A 1058 -8.63 5.71 17.87
CA PHE A 1058 -7.79 4.62 17.36
C PHE A 1058 -8.60 3.32 17.28
N CYS A 1059 -8.51 2.58 16.17
CA CYS A 1059 -9.23 1.31 15.96
C CYS A 1059 -10.73 1.35 16.28
N SER A 1060 -11.40 2.39 15.80
CA SER A 1060 -12.82 2.67 16.06
C SER A 1060 -13.20 2.87 17.54
N LYS A 1061 -12.28 3.38 18.36
CA LYS A 1061 -12.46 3.60 19.79
C LYS A 1061 -11.87 4.96 20.20
N PHE A 1062 -12.51 5.59 21.16
CA PHE A 1062 -12.04 6.82 21.79
C PHE A 1062 -11.06 6.49 22.91
N LEU A 1063 -9.94 7.20 22.94
CA LEU A 1063 -8.99 7.13 24.04
C LEU A 1063 -9.20 8.34 24.94
N ILE A 1064 -9.65 8.10 26.17
CA ILE A 1064 -9.96 9.15 27.14
C ILE A 1064 -8.97 9.02 28.31
N TYR A 1065 -8.33 10.14 28.67
CA TYR A 1065 -7.52 10.22 29.88
C TYR A 1065 -8.30 11.02 30.93
N ALA A 1066 -8.69 10.36 32.02
CA ALA A 1066 -9.46 10.94 33.12
C ALA A 1066 -8.99 10.35 34.46
N ASP A 1067 -8.90 11.18 35.49
CA ASP A 1067 -8.47 10.79 36.85
C ASP A 1067 -7.19 9.93 36.89
N SER A 1068 -6.18 10.34 36.12
CA SER A 1068 -4.90 9.63 35.98
C SER A 1068 -5.00 8.21 35.40
N LYS A 1069 -6.12 7.87 34.76
CA LYS A 1069 -6.38 6.58 34.11
C LYS A 1069 -6.71 6.75 32.63
N VAL A 1070 -6.26 5.79 31.83
CA VAL A 1070 -6.57 5.69 30.41
C VAL A 1070 -7.80 4.78 30.22
N TYR A 1071 -8.77 5.25 29.45
CA TYR A 1071 -9.96 4.50 29.05
C TYR A 1071 -9.96 4.35 27.53
N PHE A 1072 -10.23 3.15 27.03
CA PHE A 1072 -10.28 2.87 25.60
C PHE A 1072 -11.66 2.37 25.19
N LEU A 1073 -12.53 3.33 24.83
CA LEU A 1073 -13.98 3.17 24.79
C LEU A 1073 -14.50 3.01 23.35
N PRO A 1074 -15.42 2.08 23.06
CA PRO A 1074 -16.07 1.94 21.75
C PRO A 1074 -16.81 3.21 21.31
N ASP A 1075 -16.83 3.43 19.99
CA ASP A 1075 -17.65 4.46 19.36
C ASP A 1075 -19.15 4.15 19.50
N ILE A 1076 -19.84 4.93 20.34
CA ILE A 1076 -21.27 4.74 20.60
C ILE A 1076 -22.14 4.98 19.36
N VAL A 1077 -21.75 5.89 18.46
CA VAL A 1077 -22.52 6.20 17.24
C VAL A 1077 -22.51 4.97 16.32
N LYS A 1078 -21.33 4.36 16.18
CA LYS A 1078 -21.17 3.10 15.45
C LYS A 1078 -21.93 1.95 16.09
N CYS A 1079 -21.96 1.86 17.43
CA CYS A 1079 -22.74 0.86 18.15
C CYS A 1079 -24.25 1.04 17.91
N VAL A 1080 -24.79 2.25 18.13
CA VAL A 1080 -26.22 2.55 17.89
C VAL A 1080 -26.60 2.26 16.45
N THR A 1081 -25.76 2.62 15.47
CA THR A 1081 -25.99 2.28 14.06
C THR A 1081 -26.17 0.77 13.86
N LYS A 1082 -25.30 -0.05 14.47
CA LYS A 1082 -25.35 -1.52 14.38
C LYS A 1082 -26.52 -2.15 15.14
N MET A 1083 -27.11 -1.48 16.12
CA MET A 1083 -28.32 -1.97 16.78
C MET A 1083 -29.52 -2.00 15.81
N GLY A 1084 -29.51 -1.20 14.75
CA GLY A 1084 -30.49 -1.28 13.64
C GLY A 1084 -30.21 -2.38 12.60
N ARG A 1085 -29.50 -3.47 12.96
CA ARG A 1085 -29.15 -4.55 12.03
C ARG A 1085 -30.33 -5.45 11.64
N HIS A 1086 -30.27 -6.02 10.43
CA HIS A 1086 -31.34 -6.78 9.78
C HIS A 1086 -31.03 -8.27 9.56
N ASP A 1087 -30.00 -8.81 10.24
CA ASP A 1087 -29.45 -10.15 10.02
C ASP A 1087 -29.58 -11.10 11.22
N LEU A 1088 -30.23 -10.65 12.30
CA LEU A 1088 -30.56 -11.50 13.43
C LEU A 1088 -31.67 -12.46 13.05
N ARG A 1089 -31.46 -13.76 13.22
CA ARG A 1089 -32.40 -14.78 12.75
C ARG A 1089 -33.48 -15.09 13.79
N ASN A 1090 -33.09 -15.23 15.05
CA ASN A 1090 -33.96 -15.68 16.13
C ASN A 1090 -33.56 -15.04 17.46
N ALA A 1091 -34.35 -15.31 18.51
CA ALA A 1091 -34.13 -14.77 19.84
C ALA A 1091 -32.74 -15.15 20.41
N GLN A 1092 -32.19 -16.32 20.08
CA GLN A 1092 -30.85 -16.70 20.56
C GLN A 1092 -29.77 -15.78 19.97
N HIS A 1093 -29.84 -15.45 18.68
CA HIS A 1093 -28.92 -14.49 18.06
C HIS A 1093 -29.02 -13.09 18.68
N VAL A 1094 -30.23 -12.69 19.11
CA VAL A 1094 -30.43 -11.42 19.82
C VAL A 1094 -29.72 -11.44 21.18
N GLU A 1095 -29.83 -12.54 21.93
CA GLU A 1095 -29.15 -12.70 23.21
C GLU A 1095 -27.62 -12.76 23.06
N ASP A 1096 -27.12 -13.49 22.06
CA ASP A 1096 -25.68 -13.54 21.77
C ASP A 1096 -25.15 -12.15 21.40
N TYR A 1097 -25.92 -11.37 20.63
CA TYR A 1097 -25.59 -9.99 20.34
C TYR A 1097 -25.59 -9.12 21.61
N ARG A 1098 -26.60 -9.26 22.49
CA ARG A 1098 -26.66 -8.53 23.77
C ARG A 1098 -25.45 -8.82 24.66
N ARG A 1099 -25.06 -10.09 24.81
CA ARG A 1099 -23.87 -10.51 25.59
C ARG A 1099 -22.60 -9.85 25.07
N SER A 1100 -22.43 -9.82 23.74
CA SER A 1100 -21.27 -9.15 23.13
C SER A 1100 -21.21 -7.65 23.44
N LEU A 1101 -22.37 -6.99 23.61
CA LEU A 1101 -22.43 -5.57 23.97
C LEU A 1101 -22.15 -5.33 25.46
N ILE A 1102 -22.53 -6.24 26.37
CA ILE A 1102 -22.20 -6.13 27.80
C ILE A 1102 -20.69 -6.02 27.98
N ASP A 1103 -19.94 -6.92 27.34
CA ASP A 1103 -18.47 -6.93 27.42
C ASP A 1103 -17.84 -5.65 26.84
N LEU A 1104 -18.48 -5.09 25.81
CA LEU A 1104 -18.03 -3.89 25.11
C LEU A 1104 -18.30 -2.60 25.90
N PHE A 1105 -19.38 -2.55 26.70
CA PHE A 1105 -19.83 -1.36 27.43
C PHE A 1105 -19.46 -1.34 28.93
N LYS A 1106 -18.74 -2.34 29.43
CA LYS A 1106 -18.40 -2.46 30.88
C LYS A 1106 -17.72 -1.23 31.49
N ASP A 1107 -16.97 -0.46 30.72
CA ASP A 1107 -16.19 0.70 31.20
C ASP A 1107 -16.98 2.02 31.14
N PHE A 1108 -18.26 2.01 30.71
CA PHE A 1108 -19.11 3.22 30.62
C PHE A 1108 -19.84 3.59 31.92
N ASP A 1109 -19.72 2.75 32.96
CA ASP A 1109 -20.37 2.99 34.27
C ASP A 1109 -19.67 4.07 35.12
N ASP A 1110 -18.56 4.64 34.63
CA ASP A 1110 -17.78 5.67 35.30
C ASP A 1110 -18.21 7.08 34.86
N HIS A 1111 -18.79 7.86 35.76
CA HIS A 1111 -19.29 9.21 35.44
C HIS A 1111 -18.15 10.19 35.10
N THR A 1112 -16.94 9.94 35.58
CA THR A 1112 -15.79 10.86 35.42
C THR A 1112 -15.39 11.03 33.95
N ILE A 1113 -15.68 10.03 33.10
CA ILE A 1113 -15.33 10.04 31.68
C ILE A 1113 -16.31 10.86 30.82
N MET A 1114 -17.53 11.10 31.29
CA MET A 1114 -18.64 11.61 30.47
C MET A 1114 -18.39 12.99 29.84
N PRO A 1115 -17.79 13.98 30.53
CA PRO A 1115 -17.48 15.27 29.92
C PRO A 1115 -16.49 15.14 28.74
N ALA A 1116 -15.42 14.39 28.93
CA ALA A 1116 -14.39 14.17 27.91
C ALA A 1116 -14.92 13.33 26.74
N LEU A 1117 -15.67 12.27 27.03
CA LEU A 1117 -16.30 11.41 26.03
C LEU A 1117 -17.35 12.18 25.20
N SER A 1118 -18.19 12.99 25.85
CA SER A 1118 -19.22 13.79 25.16
C SER A 1118 -18.60 14.84 24.23
N ALA A 1119 -17.51 15.48 24.66
CA ALA A 1119 -16.76 16.41 23.82
C ALA A 1119 -16.12 15.69 22.62
N ALA A 1120 -15.47 14.55 22.84
CA ALA A 1120 -14.81 13.77 21.81
C ALA A 1120 -15.78 13.26 20.72
N ILE A 1121 -16.92 12.71 21.13
CA ILE A 1121 -17.95 12.23 20.19
C ILE A 1121 -18.58 13.39 19.44
N ASN A 1122 -18.94 14.50 20.10
CA ASN A 1122 -19.56 15.65 19.41
C ASN A 1122 -18.59 16.39 18.47
N GLU A 1123 -17.28 16.28 18.66
CA GLU A 1123 -16.28 16.80 17.71
C GLU A 1123 -16.35 16.04 16.39
N ARG A 1124 -16.45 14.69 16.44
CA ARG A 1124 -16.51 13.83 15.25
C ARG A 1124 -17.92 13.70 14.66
N TYR A 1125 -18.93 13.70 15.52
CA TYR A 1125 -20.35 13.50 15.21
C TYR A 1125 -21.19 14.63 15.83
N PRO A 1126 -21.22 15.82 15.21
CA PRO A 1126 -22.00 16.94 15.73
C PRO A 1126 -23.47 16.57 15.90
N SER A 1127 -24.00 16.77 17.11
CA SER A 1127 -25.40 16.50 17.43
C SER A 1127 -26.02 17.61 18.29
N ASN A 1128 -27.33 17.54 18.49
CA ASN A 1128 -28.08 18.37 19.43
C ASN A 1128 -27.85 17.94 20.89
N PHE A 1129 -27.31 16.74 21.11
CA PHE A 1129 -26.99 16.20 22.43
C PHE A 1129 -25.55 16.55 22.80
N LYS A 1130 -25.36 17.69 23.48
CA LYS A 1130 -24.02 18.11 23.94
C LYS A 1130 -23.50 17.27 25.09
N ASP A 1131 -24.39 16.83 25.97
CA ASP A 1131 -24.11 15.87 27.02
C ASP A 1131 -24.71 14.51 26.63
N LEU A 1132 -23.86 13.49 26.53
CA LEU A 1132 -24.24 12.15 26.08
C LEU A 1132 -24.60 11.23 27.26
N THR A 1133 -24.67 11.74 28.49
CA THR A 1133 -24.98 10.94 29.69
C THR A 1133 -26.30 10.19 29.56
N ILE A 1134 -27.36 10.85 29.07
CA ILE A 1134 -28.66 10.22 28.86
C ILE A 1134 -28.64 9.15 27.75
N VAL A 1135 -27.78 9.31 26.74
CA VAL A 1135 -27.60 8.36 25.62
C VAL A 1135 -26.87 7.11 26.12
N VAL A 1136 -25.79 7.29 26.89
CA VAL A 1136 -25.05 6.19 27.51
C VAL A 1136 -25.92 5.43 28.51
N GLN A 1137 -26.70 6.13 29.34
CA GLN A 1137 -27.66 5.49 30.25
C GLN A 1137 -28.74 4.69 29.51
N ALA A 1138 -29.23 5.19 28.36
CA ALA A 1138 -30.19 4.46 27.54
C ALA A 1138 -29.57 3.17 26.96
N LEU A 1139 -28.32 3.23 26.49
CA LEU A 1139 -27.57 2.06 26.04
C LEU A 1139 -27.39 1.03 27.16
N LEU A 1140 -26.91 1.45 28.33
CA LEU A 1140 -26.69 0.57 29.48
C LEU A 1140 -28.00 -0.04 29.99
N THR A 1141 -29.10 0.72 29.97
CA THR A 1141 -30.43 0.23 30.34
C THR A 1141 -30.89 -0.90 29.41
N LEU A 1142 -30.66 -0.75 28.09
CA LEU A 1142 -31.01 -1.79 27.12
C LEU A 1142 -30.09 -3.01 27.26
N VAL A 1143 -28.78 -2.82 27.30
CA VAL A 1143 -27.81 -3.91 27.28
C VAL A 1143 -27.89 -4.79 28.54
N ASN A 1144 -28.14 -4.18 29.71
CA ASN A 1144 -28.21 -4.89 30.99
C ASN A 1144 -29.58 -5.55 31.28
N ASP A 1145 -30.63 -5.24 30.50
CA ASP A 1145 -31.97 -5.79 30.68
C ASP A 1145 -32.36 -6.68 29.50
N TYR A 1146 -32.51 -7.98 29.77
CA TYR A 1146 -32.83 -8.99 28.76
C TYR A 1146 -34.11 -8.65 27.97
N GLU A 1147 -35.21 -8.35 28.67
CA GLU A 1147 -36.51 -8.11 28.04
C GLU A 1147 -36.50 -6.82 27.22
N LYS A 1148 -35.91 -5.75 27.77
CA LYS A 1148 -35.81 -4.47 27.05
C LYS A 1148 -34.93 -4.59 25.80
N PHE A 1149 -33.82 -5.33 25.87
CA PHE A 1149 -33.00 -5.55 24.68
C PHE A 1149 -33.73 -6.38 23.62
N HIS A 1150 -34.40 -7.46 24.02
CA HIS A 1150 -35.17 -8.29 23.11
C HIS A 1150 -36.31 -7.52 22.44
N SER A 1151 -36.88 -6.53 23.11
CA SER A 1151 -37.88 -5.63 22.51
C SER A 1151 -37.36 -4.79 21.33
N LEU A 1152 -36.03 -4.70 21.12
CA LEU A 1152 -35.44 -4.03 19.96
C LEU A 1152 -35.65 -4.80 18.65
N TYR A 1153 -36.04 -6.07 18.69
CA TYR A 1153 -36.21 -6.90 17.51
C TYR A 1153 -37.52 -7.66 17.55
N TYR A 1154 -38.30 -7.57 16.47
CA TYR A 1154 -39.58 -8.27 16.37
C TYR A 1154 -39.65 -9.13 15.11
N VAL A 1155 -40.54 -10.12 15.13
CA VAL A 1155 -40.85 -10.94 13.96
C VAL A 1155 -42.01 -10.28 13.22
N ALA A 1156 -41.81 -9.95 11.94
CA ALA A 1156 -42.86 -9.35 11.12
C ALA A 1156 -44.00 -10.35 10.88
N GLU A 1157 -45.21 -9.83 10.70
CA GLU A 1157 -46.39 -10.68 10.43
C GLU A 1157 -46.20 -11.48 9.13
N GLY A 1158 -46.33 -12.81 9.22
CA GLY A 1158 -46.11 -13.71 8.09
C GLY A 1158 -44.67 -14.11 7.82
N ALA A 1159 -43.69 -13.67 8.63
CA ALA A 1159 -42.29 -14.03 8.47
C ALA A 1159 -42.00 -15.50 8.84
N ASN A 1160 -41.22 -16.19 8.00
CA ASN A 1160 -40.77 -17.56 8.23
C ASN A 1160 -39.39 -17.57 8.89
N ILE A 1161 -39.33 -17.70 10.21
CA ILE A 1161 -38.07 -17.60 10.98
C ILE A 1161 -37.38 -18.96 11.15
N CYS A 1162 -36.05 -18.97 11.03
CA CYS A 1162 -35.23 -20.14 11.37
C CYS A 1162 -35.09 -20.30 12.89
N LEU A 1163 -35.69 -21.34 13.46
CA LEU A 1163 -35.63 -21.65 14.89
C LEU A 1163 -34.41 -22.48 15.31
N ASP A 1164 -33.60 -22.97 14.36
CA ASP A 1164 -32.41 -23.76 14.64
C ASP A 1164 -31.24 -22.85 15.09
N PRO A 1165 -30.78 -22.94 16.36
CA PRO A 1165 -29.67 -22.14 16.86
C PRO A 1165 -28.30 -22.57 16.30
N SER A 1166 -28.20 -23.70 15.60
CA SER A 1166 -26.92 -24.25 15.12
C SER A 1166 -26.35 -23.60 13.85
N ARG A 1167 -26.99 -22.57 13.27
CA ARG A 1167 -26.53 -21.87 12.05
C ARG A 1167 -26.99 -20.39 11.98
N PRO A 1168 -26.14 -19.36 11.71
CA PRO A 1168 -24.68 -19.23 11.72
C PRO A 1168 -24.21 -18.33 12.88
N ASN A 1169 -22.89 -18.25 13.11
CA ASN A 1169 -22.31 -17.25 14.02
C ASN A 1169 -22.58 -15.81 13.52
N LEU A 1170 -22.59 -14.84 14.45
CA LEU A 1170 -22.78 -13.40 14.21
C LEU A 1170 -21.59 -12.71 13.47
N ASP A 1171 -20.67 -13.48 12.89
CA ASP A 1171 -19.39 -13.03 12.32
C ASP A 1171 -19.47 -12.56 10.86
#